data_AF-A0A9R0PZT1-F1
#
_entry.id   AF-A0A9R0PZT1-F1
#
_cell.length_a   1.000
_cell.length_b   1.000
_cell.length_c   1.000
_cell.angle_alpha   90.00
_cell.angle_beta   90.00
_cell.angle_gamma   90.00
#
_symmetry.space_group_name_H-M   'P 1'
#
loop_
_entity.id
_entity.type
_entity.pdbx_description
1 polymer ?
#
loop_
_entity_poly.entity_id
_entity_poly.type
_entity_poly.pdbx_seq_one_letter_code
_entity_poly.pdbx_strand_id
1 'polypeptide(L)'
;MGEAGHDAPAVKEEGKGAMAAPFPAWARTVEECEKRFGTDRDRGLSSSEAAARLRAHGPNELLEHPGPSVLQLVAQQFEDTLVRILLAAAAVSFALALSSSAGALTLSAFVEPLVIFLILVVNAAVGVWQETNAEKALEALRQIQSDHAAVLRDGEWAPALPARDLVPGDVVMLRVGDKVPADMRVLRLVSSTLRVEQGSLTGETNSVNKTAHAVPAEDADIQAKECMVFAGTTVVNGSAVCLVVHTGMATEIGKIHSQIHEASQEDDDTPLKKKLNEFGEALTKIIGLICILVWLINVKYFLTFELDGWVPRNIRFSFEKCTYYFEIAVALAVAAIPEGLPAVITTCLALGTRKMAAKNALVRKLPSVETLGCTTVICSDKTGTLTTNQMSVSKLVAIGDAPGKVRSFKVDGTSYDPRDGKIYDWPAGRMDANLEMIAKVAAVCNDASVSHSSNQYVSTGMPTEAALKVLVEKMGVPEGKNGLSVDPSETLGCCRWWSNAAKRIATLEFDRMRKSMGIIVTSKSGGNTLLVKGAVETLLERSSHIQLQDGSVVPLDEKSRKAILASLHELSTKALRCLGFAYKEDLGEFATYDGEYHPAHKLLLDPANYAAIETDLIFVGLAGLRILRGKRSLMLLRTAELRASVLW
;
A
#
# COMPACT_ATOMS: atom_id res chain seq x y z
N MET A 1 12.91 30.32 67.27
CA MET A 1 11.71 30.76 66.55
C MET A 1 12.19 31.10 65.15
N GLY A 2 11.99 30.29 64.10
CA GLY A 2 11.04 29.18 63.93
C GLY A 2 9.64 29.72 63.60
N GLU A 3 8.89 29.23 62.60
CA GLU A 3 9.08 28.16 61.58
C GLU A 3 8.25 28.54 60.33
N ALA A 4 8.28 27.96 59.12
CA ALA A 4 8.88 26.74 58.52
C ALA A 4 9.25 27.07 57.03
N GLY A 5 9.70 26.20 56.10
CA GLY A 5 9.95 24.74 56.10
C GLY A 5 9.15 23.95 55.05
N HIS A 6 9.32 24.24 53.74
CA HIS A 6 8.72 23.46 52.63
C HIS A 6 9.48 23.57 51.30
N ASP A 7 10.69 23.03 51.23
CA ASP A 7 11.42 22.86 49.95
C ASP A 7 10.87 21.65 49.19
N ALA A 8 10.20 21.88 48.06
CA ALA A 8 9.97 20.83 47.07
C ALA A 8 11.31 20.49 46.38
N PRO A 9 11.68 19.21 46.23
CA PRO A 9 12.98 18.85 45.66
C PRO A 9 13.05 19.28 44.20
N ALA A 10 14.03 20.12 43.87
CA ALA A 10 14.35 20.45 42.48
C ALA A 10 14.74 19.16 41.74
N VAL A 11 13.88 18.72 40.82
CA VAL A 11 14.17 17.60 39.93
C VAL A 11 15.36 18.00 39.07
N LYS A 12 16.52 17.38 39.33
CA LYS A 12 17.69 17.56 38.47
C LYS A 12 17.35 17.06 37.06
N GLU A 13 17.70 17.84 36.04
CA GLU A 13 17.81 17.33 34.68
C GLU A 13 19.04 16.41 34.55
N GLU A 14 19.01 15.24 35.18
CA GLU A 14 20.03 14.21 35.00
C GLU A 14 19.87 13.57 33.61
N GLY A 15 20.56 14.18 32.63
CA GLY A 15 20.84 13.58 31.34
C GLY A 15 19.65 13.53 30.38
N LYS A 16 19.56 14.53 29.49
CA LYS A 16 19.09 14.29 28.12
C LYS A 16 20.07 13.33 27.46
N GLY A 17 19.84 12.03 27.64
CA GLY A 17 20.60 10.99 26.97
C GLY A 17 20.54 11.23 25.47
N ALA A 18 21.70 11.36 24.83
CA ALA A 18 21.76 11.48 23.38
C ALA A 18 21.00 10.28 22.78
N MET A 19 20.11 10.54 21.81
CA MET A 19 19.39 9.47 21.11
C MET A 19 20.42 8.47 20.58
N ALA A 20 20.48 7.28 21.18
CA ALA A 20 21.40 6.25 20.75
C ALA A 20 21.06 5.91 19.30
N ALA A 21 22.07 5.94 18.42
CA ALA A 21 21.88 5.71 16.99
C ALA A 21 21.08 4.41 16.77
N PRO A 22 20.09 4.40 15.86
CA PRO A 22 19.16 3.28 15.71
C PRO A 22 19.96 2.01 15.39
N PHE A 23 19.84 1.00 16.24
CA PHE A 23 20.62 -0.24 16.15
C PHE A 23 20.27 -0.96 14.83
N PRO A 24 21.22 -1.09 13.87
CA PRO A 24 20.92 -1.62 12.55
C PRO A 24 20.88 -3.15 12.60
N ALA A 25 19.81 -3.71 13.16
CA ALA A 25 19.68 -5.16 13.40
C ALA A 25 19.87 -6.01 12.13
N TRP A 26 19.59 -5.46 10.94
CA TRP A 26 19.84 -6.11 9.66
C TRP A 26 21.35 -6.32 9.38
N ALA A 27 22.20 -5.38 9.78
CA ALA A 27 23.64 -5.41 9.54
C ALA A 27 24.43 -6.16 10.63
N ARG A 28 23.74 -6.68 11.66
CA ARG A 28 24.33 -7.37 12.81
C ARG A 28 24.03 -8.87 12.77
N THR A 29 24.90 -9.65 13.39
CA THR A 29 24.74 -11.11 13.53
C THR A 29 23.59 -11.44 14.49
N VAL A 30 23.15 -12.70 14.47
CA VAL A 30 22.09 -13.20 15.35
C VAL A 30 22.52 -13.03 16.82
N GLU A 31 23.77 -13.36 17.11
CA GLU A 31 24.39 -13.34 18.44
C GLU A 31 24.63 -11.92 18.97
N GLU A 32 24.85 -10.94 18.07
CA GLU A 32 24.87 -9.51 18.44
C GLU A 32 23.47 -8.99 18.76
N CYS A 33 22.44 -9.43 18.03
CA CYS A 33 21.06 -9.06 18.30
C CYS A 33 20.57 -9.63 19.64
N GLU A 34 20.83 -10.92 19.91
CA GLU A 34 20.53 -11.57 21.19
C GLU A 34 21.18 -10.85 22.38
N LYS A 35 22.46 -10.50 22.27
CA LYS A 35 23.18 -9.72 23.30
C LYS A 35 22.63 -8.30 23.45
N ARG A 36 22.23 -7.65 22.36
CA ARG A 36 21.68 -6.28 22.38
C ARG A 36 20.29 -6.22 23.03
N PHE A 37 19.46 -7.23 22.78
CA PHE A 37 18.10 -7.31 23.32
C PHE A 37 18.01 -8.16 24.59
N GLY A 38 19.09 -8.77 25.07
CA GLY A 38 19.11 -9.56 26.31
C GLY A 38 18.22 -10.81 26.24
N THR A 39 18.15 -11.45 25.08
CA THR A 39 17.21 -12.55 24.80
C THR A 39 17.92 -13.81 24.32
N ASP A 40 17.44 -14.97 24.74
CA ASP A 40 17.88 -16.30 24.31
C ASP A 40 16.92 -16.87 23.22
N ARG A 41 17.45 -17.37 22.10
CA ARG A 41 16.65 -17.90 20.97
C ARG A 41 15.77 -19.12 21.27
N ASP A 42 16.10 -19.91 22.30
CA ASP A 42 15.42 -21.16 22.64
C ASP A 42 14.68 -21.08 23.99
N ARG A 43 14.81 -19.99 24.75
CA ARG A 43 14.01 -19.67 25.95
C ARG A 43 13.11 -18.44 25.84
N GLY A 44 13.42 -17.48 24.96
CA GLY A 44 12.71 -16.21 24.86
C GLY A 44 12.95 -15.27 26.05
N LEU A 45 12.03 -14.33 26.26
CA LEU A 45 12.02 -13.44 27.44
C LEU A 45 11.29 -14.09 28.62
N SER A 46 11.58 -13.66 29.85
CA SER A 46 10.72 -13.99 30.98
C SER A 46 9.46 -13.13 31.00
N SER A 47 8.33 -13.66 31.48
CA SER A 47 7.08 -12.90 31.59
C SER A 47 7.22 -11.65 32.49
N SER A 48 8.08 -11.70 33.51
CA SER A 48 8.38 -10.53 34.35
C SER A 48 9.12 -9.43 33.60
N GLU A 49 10.03 -9.80 32.69
CA GLU A 49 10.81 -8.86 31.90
C GLU A 49 9.99 -8.31 30.73
N ALA A 50 9.19 -9.14 30.06
CA ALA A 50 8.24 -8.68 29.05
C ALA A 50 7.28 -7.63 29.64
N ALA A 51 6.73 -7.88 30.84
CA ALA A 51 5.88 -6.92 31.55
C ALA A 51 6.61 -5.63 31.98
N ALA A 52 7.92 -5.69 32.22
CA ALA A 52 8.74 -4.49 32.48
C ALA A 52 8.99 -3.68 31.20
N ARG A 53 9.34 -4.36 30.09
CA ARG A 53 9.55 -3.74 28.77
C ARG A 53 8.26 -3.12 28.22
N LEU A 54 7.10 -3.74 28.44
CA LEU A 54 5.79 -3.21 28.02
C LEU A 54 5.47 -1.86 28.69
N ARG A 55 5.88 -1.67 29.96
CA ARG A 55 5.75 -0.39 30.67
C ARG A 55 6.75 0.67 30.18
N ALA A 56 7.89 0.26 29.64
CA ALA A 56 8.96 1.15 29.18
C ALA A 56 8.82 1.59 27.72
N HIS A 57 8.32 0.70 26.85
CA HIS A 57 8.15 0.95 25.42
C HIS A 57 6.69 1.27 25.02
N GLY A 58 5.72 0.94 25.86
CA GLY A 58 4.30 0.99 25.51
C GLY A 58 3.84 -0.22 24.68
N PRO A 59 2.54 -0.29 24.35
CA PRO A 59 1.98 -1.36 23.52
C PRO A 59 2.48 -1.30 22.07
N ASN A 60 2.50 -2.46 21.41
CA ASN A 60 2.73 -2.60 19.97
C ASN A 60 1.46 -2.22 19.17
N GLU A 61 1.06 -0.96 19.26
CA GLU A 61 -0.05 -0.35 18.53
C GLU A 61 0.42 0.91 17.80
N LEU A 62 -0.29 1.29 16.74
CA LEU A 62 -0.14 2.62 16.14
C LEU A 62 -0.93 3.62 17.00
N LEU A 63 -0.40 4.84 17.15
CA LEU A 63 -1.10 5.87 17.91
C LEU A 63 -2.34 6.35 17.14
N GLU A 64 -3.52 5.94 17.61
CA GLU A 64 -4.77 6.57 17.20
C GLU A 64 -4.82 8.00 17.76
N HIS A 65 -4.67 8.98 16.87
CA HIS A 65 -4.89 10.38 17.22
C HIS A 65 -6.40 10.61 17.33
N PRO A 66 -6.94 11.02 18.49
CA PRO A 66 -8.37 11.26 18.64
C PRO A 66 -8.81 12.39 17.72
N GLY A 67 -9.90 12.17 16.98
CA GLY A 67 -10.52 13.19 16.16
C GLY A 67 -10.97 14.41 16.99
N PRO A 68 -11.19 15.57 16.35
CA PRO A 68 -11.59 16.79 17.06
C PRO A 68 -12.88 16.54 17.85
N SER A 69 -12.86 16.82 19.15
CA SER A 69 -14.05 16.60 19.98
C SER A 69 -15.20 17.48 19.53
N VAL A 70 -16.44 17.04 19.74
CA VAL A 70 -17.64 17.81 19.36
C VAL A 70 -17.63 19.24 19.94
N LEU A 71 -17.03 19.44 21.12
CA LEU A 71 -16.86 20.77 21.72
C LEU A 71 -15.81 21.63 21.00
N GLN A 72 -14.72 21.03 20.50
CA GLN A 72 -13.72 21.73 19.67
C GLN A 72 -14.30 22.08 18.30
N LEU A 73 -15.04 21.16 17.66
CA LEU A 73 -15.76 21.43 16.41
C LEU A 73 -16.75 22.59 16.57
N VAL A 74 -17.55 22.60 17.66
CA VAL A 74 -18.43 23.73 17.99
C VAL A 74 -17.63 25.03 18.17
N ALA A 75 -16.51 25.01 18.90
CA ALA A 75 -15.68 26.20 19.12
C ALA A 75 -15.10 26.77 17.81
N GLN A 76 -14.64 25.89 16.90
CA GLN A 76 -14.11 26.27 15.59
C GLN A 76 -15.13 26.99 14.70
N GLN A 77 -16.43 26.66 14.80
CA GLN A 77 -17.49 27.41 14.09
C GLN A 77 -17.59 28.88 14.55
N PHE A 78 -17.10 29.24 15.74
CA PHE A 78 -17.02 30.62 16.24
C PHE A 78 -15.66 31.30 15.99
N GLU A 79 -14.74 30.66 15.26
CA GLU A 79 -13.46 31.27 14.91
C GLU A 79 -13.47 32.09 13.61
N ASP A 80 -14.46 31.85 12.74
CA ASP A 80 -14.66 32.64 11.51
C ASP A 80 -14.87 34.13 11.85
N THR A 81 -14.14 34.98 11.14
CA THR A 81 -14.28 36.44 11.20
C THR A 81 -15.71 36.94 10.97
N LEU A 82 -16.48 36.33 10.08
CA LEU A 82 -17.87 36.71 9.80
C LEU A 82 -18.78 36.33 10.97
N VAL A 83 -18.60 35.15 11.55
CA VAL A 83 -19.33 34.70 12.75
C VAL A 83 -18.98 35.58 13.96
N ARG A 84 -17.71 35.99 14.12
CA ARG A 84 -17.28 36.92 15.17
C ARG A 84 -17.92 38.31 15.03
N ILE A 85 -18.14 38.79 13.81
CA ILE A 85 -18.86 40.05 13.55
C ILE A 85 -20.35 39.93 13.89
N LEU A 86 -21.01 38.84 13.48
CA LEU A 86 -22.40 38.55 13.85
C LEU A 86 -22.58 38.39 15.37
N LEU A 87 -21.62 37.75 16.04
CA LEU A 87 -21.61 37.60 17.51
C LEU A 87 -21.41 38.95 18.22
N ALA A 88 -20.52 39.81 17.69
CA ALA A 88 -20.35 41.17 18.20
C ALA A 88 -21.60 42.04 17.98
N ALA A 89 -22.26 41.93 16.81
CA ALA A 89 -23.52 42.59 16.52
C ALA A 89 -24.64 42.15 17.49
N ALA A 90 -24.80 40.83 17.70
CA ALA A 90 -25.75 40.29 18.67
C ALA A 90 -25.44 40.77 20.11
N ALA A 91 -24.16 40.80 20.50
CA ALA A 91 -23.75 41.28 21.82
C ALA A 91 -24.04 42.77 22.04
N VAL A 92 -23.82 43.63 21.04
CA VAL A 92 -24.15 45.06 21.15
C VAL A 92 -25.67 45.28 21.10
N SER A 93 -26.41 44.63 20.18
CA SER A 93 -27.87 44.71 20.15
C SER A 93 -28.49 44.27 21.50
N PHE A 94 -28.00 43.18 22.09
CA PHE A 94 -28.40 42.74 23.43
C PHE A 94 -28.06 43.76 24.53
N ALA A 95 -26.88 44.37 24.48
CA ALA A 95 -26.50 45.44 25.41
C ALA A 95 -27.36 46.72 25.25
N LEU A 96 -27.79 47.04 24.03
CA LEU A 96 -28.70 48.16 23.75
C LEU A 96 -30.13 47.86 24.21
N ALA A 97 -30.60 46.61 24.06
CA ALA A 97 -31.89 46.15 24.60
C ALA A 97 -31.92 46.23 26.14
N LEU A 98 -30.82 45.89 26.82
CA LEU A 98 -30.66 46.07 28.27
C LEU A 98 -30.56 47.55 28.68
N SER A 99 -29.87 48.39 27.90
CA SER A 99 -29.70 49.82 28.19
C SER A 99 -30.98 50.64 28.00
N SER A 100 -31.88 50.19 27.12
CA SER A 100 -33.14 50.85 26.76
C SER A 100 -34.22 50.77 27.85
N SER A 101 -33.93 51.33 29.03
CA SER A 101 -34.81 51.35 30.22
C SER A 101 -36.01 52.31 30.09
N ALA A 102 -36.68 52.33 28.93
CA ALA A 102 -37.79 53.22 28.58
C ALA A 102 -39.17 52.62 28.90
N GLY A 103 -39.39 52.22 30.16
CA GLY A 103 -40.72 52.02 30.74
C GLY A 103 -41.54 50.79 30.33
N ALA A 104 -41.25 50.14 29.20
CA ALA A 104 -41.94 48.93 28.76
C ALA A 104 -40.95 47.85 28.29
N LEU A 105 -40.81 46.78 29.08
CA LEU A 105 -40.02 45.59 28.73
C LEU A 105 -40.78 44.71 27.72
N THR A 106 -41.01 45.24 26.51
CA THR A 106 -41.68 44.51 25.44
C THR A 106 -40.78 43.41 24.89
N LEU A 107 -41.34 42.21 24.71
CA LEU A 107 -40.63 41.06 24.14
C LEU A 107 -39.97 41.37 22.79
N SER A 108 -40.51 42.33 22.02
CA SER A 108 -39.96 42.81 20.76
C SER A 108 -38.51 43.32 20.86
N ALA A 109 -38.10 43.94 21.98
CA ALA A 109 -36.76 44.49 22.14
C ALA A 109 -35.66 43.40 22.17
N PHE A 110 -36.02 42.15 22.49
CA PHE A 110 -35.09 41.03 22.48
C PHE A 110 -35.20 40.17 21.21
N VAL A 111 -36.10 40.47 20.28
CA VAL A 111 -36.30 39.65 19.06
C VAL A 111 -35.08 39.71 18.15
N GLU A 112 -34.51 40.89 17.88
CA GLU A 112 -33.33 41.01 17.01
C GLU A 112 -32.11 40.20 17.54
N PRO A 113 -31.60 40.42 18.77
CA PRO A 113 -30.43 39.68 19.23
C PRO A 113 -30.71 38.18 19.41
N LEU A 114 -31.95 37.80 19.74
CA LEU A 114 -32.36 36.39 19.81
C LEU A 114 -32.39 35.73 18.42
N VAL A 115 -32.83 36.42 17.37
CA VAL A 115 -32.84 35.91 15.99
C VAL A 115 -31.42 35.74 15.47
N ILE A 116 -30.55 36.74 15.66
CA ILE A 116 -29.13 36.63 15.24
C ILE A 116 -28.45 35.47 15.98
N PHE A 117 -28.65 35.35 17.31
CA PHE A 117 -28.12 34.23 18.09
C PHE A 117 -28.66 32.87 17.64
N LEU A 118 -29.97 32.78 17.33
CA LEU A 118 -30.58 31.55 16.82
C LEU A 118 -29.99 31.12 15.47
N ILE A 119 -29.74 32.07 14.56
CA ILE A 119 -29.08 31.81 13.26
C ILE A 119 -27.67 31.24 13.48
N LEU A 120 -26.88 31.84 14.38
CA LEU A 120 -25.54 31.33 14.72
C LEU A 120 -25.58 29.92 15.32
N VAL A 121 -26.52 29.64 16.23
CA VAL A 121 -26.69 28.29 16.82
C VAL A 121 -27.10 27.26 15.77
N VAL A 122 -28.02 27.60 14.86
CA VAL A 122 -28.44 26.71 13.77
C VAL A 122 -27.29 26.45 12.80
N ASN A 123 -26.54 27.47 12.41
CA ASN A 123 -25.39 27.33 11.50
C ASN A 123 -24.30 26.44 12.12
N ALA A 124 -23.93 26.67 13.39
CA ALA A 124 -22.96 25.84 14.09
C ALA A 124 -23.43 24.38 14.24
N ALA A 125 -24.70 24.15 14.57
CA ALA A 125 -25.27 22.81 14.66
C ALA A 125 -25.28 22.07 13.31
N VAL A 126 -25.58 22.78 12.22
CA VAL A 126 -25.54 22.24 10.86
C VAL A 126 -24.11 21.90 10.43
N GLY A 127 -23.12 22.75 10.72
CA GLY A 127 -21.70 22.48 10.45
C GLY A 127 -21.21 21.21 11.15
N VAL A 128 -21.39 21.13 12.47
CA VAL A 128 -20.97 19.98 13.29
C VAL A 128 -21.69 18.68 12.87
N TRP A 129 -22.95 18.76 12.43
CA TRP A 129 -23.67 17.61 11.89
C TRP A 129 -23.17 17.17 10.51
N GLN A 130 -22.73 18.08 9.65
CA GLN A 130 -22.11 17.72 8.37
C GLN A 130 -20.74 17.05 8.58
N GLU A 131 -19.92 17.61 9.48
CA GLU A 131 -18.57 17.14 9.79
C GLU A 131 -18.58 15.74 10.42
N THR A 132 -19.32 15.56 11.51
CA THR A 132 -19.35 14.29 12.27
C THR A 132 -20.02 13.13 11.55
N ASN A 133 -20.72 13.36 10.43
CA ASN A 133 -21.22 12.29 9.55
C ASN A 133 -20.19 11.85 8.50
N ALA A 134 -19.26 12.73 8.10
CA ALA A 134 -18.18 12.39 7.17
C ALA A 134 -17.16 11.44 7.81
N GLU A 135 -16.76 11.71 9.06
CA GLU A 135 -15.80 10.87 9.79
C GLU A 135 -16.33 9.46 10.07
N LYS A 136 -17.58 9.32 10.54
CA LYS A 136 -18.17 8.00 10.89
C LYS A 136 -18.25 7.04 9.70
N ALA A 137 -18.43 7.56 8.49
CA ALA A 137 -18.42 6.76 7.27
C ALA A 137 -17.02 6.27 6.87
N LEU A 138 -15.96 6.95 7.33
CA LEU A 138 -14.56 6.54 7.16
C LEU A 138 -14.12 5.55 8.24
N GLU A 139 -14.58 5.75 9.48
CA GLU A 139 -14.18 4.97 10.65
C GLU A 139 -14.62 3.50 10.57
N ALA A 140 -15.82 3.26 10.05
CA ALA A 140 -16.37 1.91 9.83
C ALA A 140 -15.54 1.03 8.87
N LEU A 141 -14.54 1.59 8.17
CA LEU A 141 -13.62 0.87 7.30
C LEU A 141 -12.26 0.55 7.95
N ARG A 142 -11.99 1.05 9.17
CA ARG A 142 -10.69 0.88 9.87
C ARG A 142 -10.61 -0.40 10.71
N GLN A 143 -11.73 -0.86 11.26
CA GLN A 143 -11.80 -1.92 12.28
C GLN A 143 -11.63 -3.37 11.75
N ILE A 144 -10.75 -3.60 10.78
CA ILE A 144 -10.50 -4.93 10.19
C ILE A 144 -8.99 -5.22 10.10
N GLN A 145 -8.36 -5.39 11.27
CA GLN A 145 -7.09 -6.11 11.42
C GLN A 145 -7.22 -7.13 12.57
N SER A 146 -6.25 -8.04 12.73
CA SER A 146 -6.40 -9.25 13.55
C SER A 146 -5.18 -9.49 14.45
N ASP A 147 -5.43 -9.62 15.74
CA ASP A 147 -4.46 -9.15 16.75
C ASP A 147 -3.79 -10.26 17.57
N HIS A 148 -3.29 -11.34 16.95
CA HIS A 148 -2.62 -12.42 17.68
C HIS A 148 -1.28 -12.87 17.08
N ALA A 149 -0.36 -13.27 17.95
CA ALA A 149 0.97 -13.79 17.60
C ALA A 149 1.38 -14.98 18.49
N ALA A 150 2.20 -15.88 17.94
CA ALA A 150 2.78 -17.01 18.67
C ALA A 150 4.18 -16.64 19.21
N VAL A 151 4.30 -16.48 20.52
CA VAL A 151 5.55 -16.06 21.20
C VAL A 151 6.18 -17.20 22.00
N LEU A 152 7.49 -17.11 22.20
CA LEU A 152 8.25 -17.92 23.16
C LEU A 152 8.58 -17.05 24.38
N ARG A 153 8.05 -17.42 25.55
CA ARG A 153 8.34 -16.77 26.84
C ARG A 153 8.50 -17.83 27.93
N ASP A 154 9.42 -17.60 28.87
CA ASP A 154 9.79 -18.52 29.96
C ASP A 154 10.17 -19.96 29.52
N GLY A 155 10.52 -20.15 28.24
CA GLY A 155 10.79 -21.46 27.63
C GLY A 155 9.58 -22.17 27.00
N GLU A 156 8.38 -21.60 27.07
CA GLU A 156 7.16 -22.18 26.50
C GLU A 156 6.57 -21.33 25.36
N TRP A 157 5.96 -22.00 24.37
CA TRP A 157 5.30 -21.34 23.25
C TRP A 157 3.86 -20.96 23.59
N ALA A 158 3.59 -19.68 23.84
CA ALA A 158 2.25 -19.13 23.98
C ALA A 158 1.68 -18.80 22.59
N PRO A 159 0.68 -19.55 22.07
CA PRO A 159 0.31 -19.51 20.65
C PRO A 159 -0.63 -18.36 20.26
N ALA A 160 -1.11 -17.56 21.22
CA ALA A 160 -2.15 -16.57 21.03
C ALA A 160 -1.98 -15.34 21.95
N LEU A 161 -0.76 -14.81 22.07
CA LEU A 161 -0.56 -13.52 22.72
C LEU A 161 -1.22 -12.42 21.87
N PRO A 162 -1.92 -11.43 22.45
CA PRO A 162 -2.34 -10.25 21.70
C PRO A 162 -1.15 -9.56 21.03
N ALA A 163 -1.28 -9.18 19.76
CA ALA A 163 -0.23 -8.50 19.01
C ALA A 163 0.20 -7.18 19.66
N ARG A 164 -0.74 -6.55 20.41
CA ARG A 164 -0.53 -5.41 21.32
C ARG A 164 0.56 -5.63 22.37
N ASP A 165 0.65 -6.82 22.94
CA ASP A 165 1.45 -7.13 24.13
C ASP A 165 2.88 -7.61 23.77
N LEU A 166 3.25 -7.49 22.50
CA LEU A 166 4.61 -7.71 22.01
C LEU A 166 5.54 -6.57 22.41
N VAL A 167 6.78 -6.91 22.78
CA VAL A 167 7.82 -5.96 23.18
C VAL A 167 9.13 -6.21 22.43
N PRO A 168 10.01 -5.19 22.30
CA PRO A 168 11.35 -5.39 21.78
C PRO A 168 12.11 -6.48 22.55
N GLY A 169 12.60 -7.47 21.82
CA GLY A 169 13.25 -8.67 22.35
C GLY A 169 12.33 -9.89 22.52
N ASP A 170 11.03 -9.83 22.27
CA ASP A 170 10.21 -11.06 22.19
C ASP A 170 10.68 -11.97 21.05
N VAL A 171 10.61 -13.29 21.25
CA VAL A 171 10.85 -14.29 20.20
C VAL A 171 9.50 -14.78 19.67
N VAL A 172 9.31 -14.67 18.35
CA VAL A 172 8.05 -14.95 17.65
C VAL A 172 8.25 -16.07 16.63
N MET A 173 7.31 -17.00 16.55
CA MET A 173 7.22 -17.97 15.46
C MET A 173 6.33 -17.41 14.37
N LEU A 174 6.82 -17.37 13.14
CA LEU A 174 6.05 -17.06 11.94
C LEU A 174 5.81 -18.33 11.10
N ARG A 175 4.63 -18.43 10.51
CA ARG A 175 4.14 -19.54 9.66
C ARG A 175 3.41 -19.01 8.43
N VAL A 176 3.17 -19.87 7.45
CA VAL A 176 2.40 -19.53 6.24
C VAL A 176 1.00 -19.03 6.59
N GLY A 177 0.64 -17.85 6.07
CA GLY A 177 -0.63 -17.18 6.34
C GLY A 177 -0.57 -16.14 7.46
N ASP A 178 0.47 -16.16 8.30
CA ASP A 178 0.61 -15.19 9.40
C ASP A 178 0.88 -13.79 8.84
N LYS A 179 0.18 -12.80 9.40
CA LYS A 179 0.50 -11.39 9.24
C LYS A 179 1.55 -11.00 10.27
N VAL A 180 2.64 -10.41 9.81
CA VAL A 180 3.80 -10.04 10.63
C VAL A 180 3.40 -8.89 11.57
N PRO A 181 3.44 -9.08 12.91
CA PRO A 181 2.82 -8.14 13.87
C PRO A 181 3.73 -6.99 14.33
N ALA A 182 5.05 -7.10 14.10
CA ALA A 182 6.07 -6.15 14.53
C ALA A 182 7.26 -6.21 13.56
N ASP A 183 8.23 -5.30 13.65
CA ASP A 183 9.47 -5.40 12.86
C ASP A 183 10.44 -6.34 13.57
N MET A 184 10.86 -7.40 12.88
CA MET A 184 11.61 -8.50 13.48
C MET A 184 12.80 -8.94 12.66
N ARG A 185 13.87 -9.35 13.36
CA ARG A 185 15.08 -9.96 12.79
C ARG A 185 14.88 -11.47 12.72
N VAL A 186 15.07 -12.08 11.55
CA VAL A 186 15.04 -13.55 11.40
C VAL A 186 16.23 -14.16 12.18
N LEU A 187 15.96 -14.99 13.19
CA LEU A 187 17.00 -15.69 13.97
C LEU A 187 17.38 -17.00 13.27
N ARG A 188 16.38 -17.82 12.94
CA ARG A 188 16.55 -19.09 12.21
C ARG A 188 15.33 -19.42 11.35
N LEU A 189 15.59 -20.00 10.17
CA LEU A 189 14.54 -20.63 9.37
C LEU A 189 14.20 -22.01 9.97
N VAL A 190 12.93 -22.39 9.90
CA VAL A 190 12.44 -23.73 10.27
C VAL A 190 12.19 -24.58 9.03
N SER A 191 11.83 -23.93 7.92
CA SER A 191 11.78 -24.49 6.57
C SER A 191 13.05 -24.20 5.77
N SER A 192 13.22 -24.89 4.63
CA SER A 192 14.27 -24.65 3.61
C SER A 192 14.32 -23.20 3.12
N THR A 193 13.15 -22.60 2.85
CA THR A 193 13.02 -21.19 2.47
C THR A 193 11.90 -20.50 3.26
N LEU A 194 11.99 -19.18 3.43
CA LEU A 194 10.93 -18.32 3.95
C LEU A 194 10.64 -17.23 2.91
N ARG A 195 9.36 -17.01 2.58
CA ARG A 195 8.93 -15.95 1.65
C ARG A 195 7.88 -15.05 2.29
N VAL A 196 8.10 -13.75 2.17
CA VAL A 196 7.20 -12.72 2.72
C VAL A 196 6.77 -11.78 1.58
N GLU A 197 5.47 -11.52 1.47
CA GLU A 197 4.93 -10.49 0.58
C GLU A 197 5.03 -9.13 1.28
N GLN A 198 5.79 -8.21 0.68
CA GLN A 198 6.11 -6.91 1.29
C GLN A 198 5.47 -5.72 0.55
N GLY A 199 4.56 -6.00 -0.40
CA GLY A 199 3.93 -4.98 -1.27
C GLY A 199 3.22 -3.85 -0.53
N SER A 200 2.73 -4.08 0.70
CA SER A 200 2.15 -3.04 1.57
C SER A 200 3.15 -1.96 2.01
N LEU A 201 4.46 -2.21 1.87
CA LEU A 201 5.55 -1.28 2.18
C LEU A 201 6.41 -0.94 0.96
N THR A 202 6.50 -1.85 -0.02
CA THR A 202 7.41 -1.74 -1.17
C THR A 202 6.73 -1.56 -2.52
N GLY A 203 5.39 -1.58 -2.59
CA GLY A 203 4.59 -1.57 -3.84
C GLY A 203 4.69 -2.85 -4.69
N GLU A 204 5.84 -3.52 -4.67
CA GLU A 204 6.12 -4.77 -5.38
C GLU A 204 5.50 -6.00 -4.67
N THR A 205 4.58 -6.69 -5.34
CA THR A 205 3.89 -7.89 -4.82
C THR A 205 4.67 -9.20 -5.03
N ASN A 206 5.94 -9.12 -5.42
CA ASN A 206 6.77 -10.32 -5.59
C ASN A 206 7.25 -10.76 -4.20
N SER A 207 6.91 -12.00 -3.78
CA SER A 207 7.31 -12.48 -2.45
C SER A 207 8.84 -12.60 -2.34
N VAL A 208 9.43 -11.98 -1.31
CA VAL A 208 10.89 -11.91 -1.12
C VAL A 208 11.37 -13.10 -0.29
N ASN A 209 12.34 -13.87 -0.81
CA ASN A 209 13.08 -14.89 -0.04
C ASN A 209 13.86 -14.20 1.09
N LYS A 210 13.64 -14.59 2.35
CA LYS A 210 14.32 -14.06 3.54
C LYS A 210 15.39 -15.02 4.07
N THR A 211 16.39 -14.50 4.80
CA THR A 211 17.54 -15.26 5.32
C THR A 211 17.89 -14.88 6.77
N ALA A 212 18.75 -15.65 7.44
CA ALA A 212 19.24 -15.30 8.80
C ALA A 212 20.55 -14.47 8.79
N HIS A 213 21.24 -14.37 7.65
CA HIS A 213 22.56 -13.72 7.55
C HIS A 213 22.48 -12.20 7.71
N ALA A 214 23.58 -11.57 8.14
CA ALA A 214 23.67 -10.11 8.21
C ALA A 214 23.82 -9.49 6.80
N VAL A 215 23.22 -8.32 6.60
CA VAL A 215 23.32 -7.52 5.37
C VAL A 215 24.53 -6.57 5.50
N PRO A 216 25.54 -6.60 4.60
CA PRO A 216 26.79 -5.84 4.80
C PRO A 216 26.69 -4.31 4.82
N ALA A 217 25.55 -3.73 4.42
CA ALA A 217 25.32 -2.29 4.42
C ALA A 217 24.45 -1.88 5.61
N GLU A 218 24.92 -0.91 6.41
CA GLU A 218 24.10 -0.30 7.46
C GLU A 218 23.01 0.61 6.83
N ASP A 219 23.36 1.41 5.82
CA ASP A 219 22.42 2.21 5.02
C ASP A 219 21.70 1.39 3.92
N ALA A 220 21.07 0.28 4.31
CA ALA A 220 20.33 -0.59 3.39
C ALA A 220 18.84 -0.20 3.26
N ASP A 221 18.37 -0.06 2.03
CA ASP A 221 16.94 0.10 1.72
C ASP A 221 16.08 -1.05 2.29
N ILE A 222 14.79 -0.77 2.56
CA ILE A 222 13.81 -1.75 3.07
C ILE A 222 13.80 -3.04 2.24
N GLN A 223 13.95 -2.93 0.91
CA GLN A 223 14.01 -4.07 -0.01
C GLN A 223 15.28 -4.94 0.16
N ALA A 224 16.41 -4.31 0.52
CA ALA A 224 17.71 -4.97 0.70
C ALA A 224 17.90 -5.58 2.11
N LYS A 225 17.03 -5.25 3.07
CA LYS A 225 16.99 -5.84 4.42
C LYS A 225 16.42 -7.28 4.37
N GLU A 226 17.12 -8.20 3.70
CA GLU A 226 16.68 -9.58 3.45
C GLU A 226 16.57 -10.46 4.71
N CYS A 227 17.12 -10.01 5.83
CA CYS A 227 17.07 -10.69 7.12
C CYS A 227 16.08 -10.08 8.13
N MET A 228 15.32 -9.06 7.69
CA MET A 228 14.23 -8.45 8.44
C MET A 228 12.87 -8.83 7.83
N VAL A 229 11.87 -8.99 8.69
CA VAL A 229 10.45 -9.02 8.35
C VAL A 229 9.78 -7.81 9.01
N PHE A 230 8.78 -7.22 8.37
CA PHE A 230 8.24 -5.92 8.76
C PHE A 230 6.76 -5.99 9.15
N ALA A 231 6.37 -5.19 10.13
CA ALA A 231 4.98 -5.08 10.57
C ALA A 231 4.04 -4.80 9.40
N GLY A 232 2.92 -5.52 9.35
CA GLY A 232 1.91 -5.39 8.29
C GLY A 232 2.13 -6.28 7.06
N THR A 233 3.33 -6.86 6.87
CA THR A 233 3.63 -7.79 5.76
C THR A 233 3.10 -9.22 6.02
N THR A 234 3.01 -10.07 5.00
CA THR A 234 2.36 -11.41 5.12
C THR A 234 3.30 -12.54 4.70
N VAL A 235 3.32 -13.65 5.45
CA VAL A 235 4.14 -14.83 5.14
C VAL A 235 3.45 -15.72 4.11
N VAL A 236 4.07 -15.87 2.94
CA VAL A 236 3.52 -16.60 1.78
C VAL A 236 3.99 -18.06 1.75
N ASN A 237 5.20 -18.35 2.23
CA ASN A 237 5.75 -19.70 2.25
C ASN A 237 6.79 -19.82 3.39
N GLY A 238 6.87 -21.01 3.99
CA GLY A 238 7.84 -21.34 5.03
C GLY A 238 7.43 -20.98 6.45
N SER A 239 8.36 -21.20 7.38
CA SER A 239 8.25 -20.86 8.79
C SER A 239 9.62 -20.49 9.36
N ALA A 240 9.66 -19.57 10.32
CA ALA A 240 10.89 -19.08 10.93
C ALA A 240 10.67 -18.57 12.35
N VAL A 241 11.74 -18.58 13.13
CA VAL A 241 11.82 -17.94 14.44
C VAL A 241 12.49 -16.58 14.28
N CYS A 242 11.85 -15.53 14.79
CA CYS A 242 12.25 -14.13 14.65
C CYS A 242 12.31 -13.44 16.02
N LEU A 243 13.13 -12.39 16.14
CA LEU A 243 13.27 -11.54 17.32
C LEU A 243 12.69 -10.16 17.05
N VAL A 244 11.78 -9.67 17.91
CA VAL A 244 11.20 -8.33 17.78
C VAL A 244 12.26 -7.25 18.01
N VAL A 245 12.40 -6.33 17.05
CA VAL A 245 13.38 -5.23 17.07
C VAL A 245 12.67 -3.89 17.31
N HIS A 246 11.55 -3.64 16.64
CA HIS A 246 10.74 -2.44 16.83
C HIS A 246 9.24 -2.79 16.91
N THR A 247 8.52 -2.03 17.74
CA THR A 247 7.07 -2.15 17.97
C THR A 247 6.38 -0.80 17.79
N GLY A 248 5.07 -0.83 17.52
CA GLY A 248 4.23 0.36 17.37
C GLY A 248 4.81 1.40 16.42
N MET A 249 4.82 2.66 16.84
CA MET A 249 5.32 3.80 16.05
C MET A 249 6.81 3.71 15.64
N ALA A 250 7.62 2.85 16.27
CA ALA A 250 9.04 2.69 15.93
C ALA A 250 9.28 1.78 14.70
N THR A 251 8.26 1.03 14.26
CA THR A 251 8.32 0.17 13.06
C THR A 251 8.41 0.99 11.76
N GLU A 252 8.81 0.39 10.64
CA GLU A 252 8.81 1.08 9.34
C GLU A 252 7.38 1.55 8.97
N ILE A 253 6.33 0.77 9.27
CA ILE A 253 4.93 1.20 9.08
C ILE A 253 4.51 2.29 10.08
N GLY A 254 5.07 2.29 11.30
CA GLY A 254 4.87 3.33 12.31
C GLY A 254 5.46 4.69 11.91
N LYS A 255 6.63 4.69 11.27
CA LYS A 255 7.25 5.90 10.69
C LYS A 255 6.44 6.44 9.50
N ILE A 256 5.91 5.55 8.65
CA ILE A 256 4.99 5.94 7.58
C ILE A 256 3.71 6.55 8.20
N HIS A 257 3.20 5.99 9.30
CA HIS A 257 2.04 6.54 10.00
C HIS A 257 2.31 7.93 10.60
N SER A 258 3.47 8.16 11.25
CA SER A 258 3.81 9.49 11.77
C SER A 258 3.99 10.51 10.66
N GLN A 259 4.68 10.17 9.56
CA GLN A 259 4.85 11.06 8.41
C GLN A 259 3.51 11.41 7.73
N ILE A 260 2.60 10.45 7.61
CA ILE A 260 1.24 10.71 7.11
C ILE A 260 0.47 11.61 8.09
N HIS A 261 0.63 11.43 9.40
CA HIS A 261 -0.04 12.27 10.39
C HIS A 261 0.50 13.70 10.42
N GLU A 262 1.81 13.88 10.44
CA GLU A 262 2.51 15.18 10.36
C GLU A 262 2.08 15.95 9.10
N ALA A 263 2.14 15.30 7.93
CA ALA A 263 1.66 15.89 6.66
C ALA A 263 0.15 16.19 6.67
N SER A 264 -0.65 15.49 7.49
CA SER A 264 -2.08 15.78 7.69
C SER A 264 -2.39 16.88 8.72
N GLN A 265 -1.39 17.35 9.46
CA GLN A 265 -1.48 18.61 10.21
C GLN A 265 -1.04 19.82 9.35
N GLU A 266 -0.19 19.58 8.34
CA GLU A 266 0.15 20.54 7.27
C GLU A 266 -0.87 20.56 6.11
N ASP A 267 -2.12 20.14 6.37
CA ASP A 267 -3.21 20.00 5.38
C ASP A 267 -3.72 21.40 4.94
N ASP A 268 -2.97 21.98 4.00
CA ASP A 268 -3.06 23.38 3.56
C ASP A 268 -4.42 23.72 2.90
N ASP A 269 -4.98 24.89 3.22
CA ASP A 269 -6.33 25.30 2.78
C ASP A 269 -6.46 25.25 1.24
N THR A 270 -7.56 24.66 0.74
CA THR A 270 -7.75 24.49 -0.71
C THR A 270 -7.83 25.82 -1.45
N PRO A 271 -7.53 25.87 -2.77
CA PRO A 271 -7.55 27.13 -3.52
C PRO A 271 -8.88 27.88 -3.42
N LEU A 272 -10.02 27.17 -3.47
CA LEU A 272 -11.34 27.76 -3.21
C LEU A 272 -11.47 28.26 -1.77
N LYS A 273 -11.06 27.50 -0.75
CA LYS A 273 -11.14 27.92 0.66
C LYS A 273 -10.30 29.18 0.92
N LYS A 274 -9.07 29.24 0.40
CA LYS A 274 -8.22 30.46 0.44
C LYS A 274 -8.89 31.66 -0.23
N LYS A 275 -9.54 31.46 -1.38
CA LYS A 275 -10.28 32.53 -2.07
C LYS A 275 -11.56 32.95 -1.36
N LEU A 276 -12.23 32.06 -0.62
CA LEU A 276 -13.36 32.40 0.25
C LEU A 276 -12.90 33.20 1.47
N ASN A 277 -11.76 32.84 2.08
CA ASN A 277 -11.16 33.60 3.19
C ASN A 277 -10.76 35.02 2.72
N GLU A 278 -10.07 35.14 1.58
CA GLU A 278 -9.73 36.43 0.95
C GLU A 278 -10.99 37.29 0.67
N PHE A 279 -12.06 36.66 0.18
CA PHE A 279 -13.34 37.32 -0.08
C PHE A 279 -14.03 37.77 1.22
N GLY A 280 -14.07 36.93 2.25
CA GLY A 280 -14.63 37.26 3.57
C GLY A 280 -13.88 38.40 4.26
N GLU A 281 -12.54 38.41 4.17
CA GLU A 281 -11.71 39.53 4.60
C GLU A 281 -12.00 40.82 3.83
N ALA A 282 -12.09 40.76 2.49
CA ALA A 282 -12.39 41.92 1.66
C ALA A 282 -13.78 42.50 1.95
N LEU A 283 -14.79 41.63 2.05
CA LEU A 283 -16.16 41.97 2.42
C LEU A 283 -16.21 42.60 3.82
N THR A 284 -15.52 42.03 4.80
CA THR A 284 -15.38 42.58 6.16
C THR A 284 -14.80 44.00 6.14
N LYS A 285 -13.73 44.24 5.39
CA LYS A 285 -13.07 45.55 5.26
C LYS A 285 -14.00 46.58 4.60
N ILE A 286 -14.80 46.16 3.61
CA ILE A 286 -15.79 47.02 2.94
C ILE A 286 -16.97 47.34 3.87
N ILE A 287 -17.55 46.34 4.55
CA ILE A 287 -18.65 46.54 5.51
C ILE A 287 -18.20 47.49 6.63
N GLY A 288 -17.06 47.24 7.26
CA GLY A 288 -16.53 48.11 8.32
C GLY A 288 -16.34 49.56 7.87
N LEU A 289 -15.82 49.77 6.66
CA LEU A 289 -15.70 51.11 6.07
C LEU A 289 -17.08 51.78 5.86
N ILE A 290 -18.07 51.03 5.34
CA ILE A 290 -19.43 51.55 5.13
C ILE A 290 -20.11 51.89 6.47
N CYS A 291 -20.02 51.02 7.48
CA CYS A 291 -20.56 51.28 8.82
C CYS A 291 -19.96 52.56 9.43
N ILE A 292 -18.63 52.75 9.32
CA ILE A 292 -17.95 53.98 9.77
C ILE A 292 -18.43 55.21 8.98
N LEU A 293 -18.55 55.13 7.65
CA LEU A 293 -19.03 56.24 6.82
C LEU A 293 -20.49 56.60 7.13
N VAL A 294 -21.38 55.62 7.29
CA VAL A 294 -22.79 55.82 7.68
C VAL A 294 -22.87 56.48 9.06
N TRP A 295 -22.06 56.04 10.03
CA TRP A 295 -22.00 56.67 11.35
C TRP A 295 -21.51 58.13 11.26
N LEU A 296 -20.41 58.39 10.56
CA LEU A 296 -19.82 59.73 10.37
C LEU A 296 -20.77 60.71 9.67
N ILE A 297 -21.50 60.29 8.63
CA ILE A 297 -22.48 61.12 7.92
C ILE A 297 -23.64 61.54 8.84
N ASN A 298 -24.02 60.68 9.79
CA ASN A 298 -25.15 60.90 10.69
C ASN A 298 -24.76 61.56 12.03
N VAL A 299 -23.48 61.85 12.28
CA VAL A 299 -22.97 62.60 13.46
C VAL A 299 -23.80 63.85 13.76
N LYS A 300 -24.13 64.64 12.73
CA LYS A 300 -24.93 65.87 12.82
C LYS A 300 -26.37 65.67 13.34
N TYR A 301 -26.90 64.44 13.34
CA TYR A 301 -28.26 64.14 13.80
C TYR A 301 -28.32 63.67 15.26
N PHE A 302 -27.23 63.07 15.78
CA PHE A 302 -27.12 62.66 17.19
C PHE A 302 -26.34 63.66 18.07
N LEU A 303 -25.49 64.50 17.50
CA LEU A 303 -24.89 65.67 18.16
C LEU A 303 -25.60 66.95 17.70
N THR A 304 -26.59 67.39 18.49
CA THR A 304 -27.26 68.67 18.22
C THR A 304 -26.45 69.80 18.84
N PHE A 305 -26.17 70.84 18.04
CA PHE A 305 -25.48 72.06 18.47
C PHE A 305 -26.36 73.28 18.14
N GLU A 306 -26.58 74.14 19.13
CA GLU A 306 -27.20 75.45 18.93
C GLU A 306 -26.07 76.48 18.77
N LEU A 307 -26.19 77.34 17.74
CA LEU A 307 -25.20 78.35 17.40
C LEU A 307 -25.71 79.74 17.82
N ASP A 308 -25.22 80.21 18.97
CA ASP A 308 -25.41 81.59 19.42
C ASP A 308 -24.05 82.31 19.39
N GLY A 309 -23.73 82.90 18.24
CA GLY A 309 -22.41 83.47 17.95
C GLY A 309 -21.31 82.43 17.67
N TRP A 310 -20.07 82.78 18.03
CA TRP A 310 -18.86 82.02 17.67
C TRP A 310 -18.45 80.92 18.67
N VAL A 311 -19.28 80.60 19.68
CA VAL A 311 -18.94 79.63 20.73
C VAL A 311 -20.06 78.60 20.88
N PRO A 312 -19.85 77.31 20.53
CA PRO A 312 -20.86 76.28 20.75
C PRO A 312 -21.03 76.01 22.25
N ARG A 313 -22.28 76.02 22.72
CA ARG A 313 -22.68 75.54 24.06
C ARG A 313 -23.87 74.59 23.93
N ASN A 314 -24.17 73.86 25.00
CA ASN A 314 -25.21 72.83 25.07
C ASN A 314 -25.05 71.71 24.01
N ILE A 315 -23.90 71.03 24.01
CA ILE A 315 -23.75 69.75 23.30
C ILE A 315 -24.74 68.75 23.90
N ARG A 316 -25.83 68.45 23.19
CA ARG A 316 -26.77 67.38 23.56
C ARG A 316 -26.53 66.16 22.67
N PHE A 317 -25.95 65.13 23.26
CA PHE A 317 -25.81 63.81 22.65
C PHE A 317 -27.12 63.03 22.81
N SER A 318 -27.78 62.70 21.71
CA SER A 318 -29.01 61.91 21.71
C SER A 318 -28.64 60.42 21.58
N PHE A 319 -28.58 59.72 22.72
CA PHE A 319 -28.24 58.30 22.78
C PHE A 319 -29.18 57.45 21.91
N GLU A 320 -30.49 57.68 22.03
CA GLU A 320 -31.59 57.09 21.23
C GLU A 320 -31.38 57.19 19.71
N LYS A 321 -30.86 58.32 19.21
CA LYS A 321 -30.54 58.48 17.79
C LYS A 321 -29.22 57.78 17.42
N CYS A 322 -28.25 57.77 18.32
CA CYS A 322 -26.99 57.05 18.09
C CYS A 322 -27.24 55.53 18.02
N THR A 323 -28.14 54.98 18.84
CA THR A 323 -28.53 53.57 18.80
C THR A 323 -29.27 53.24 17.51
N TYR A 324 -30.22 54.07 17.07
CA TYR A 324 -30.94 53.87 15.80
C TYR A 324 -30.01 53.86 14.57
N TYR A 325 -29.03 54.76 14.49
CA TYR A 325 -28.05 54.72 13.39
C TYR A 325 -27.03 53.58 13.50
N PHE A 326 -26.78 53.07 14.71
CA PHE A 326 -25.97 51.86 14.92
C PHE A 326 -26.73 50.58 14.51
N GLU A 327 -28.01 50.48 14.87
CA GLU A 327 -28.94 49.42 14.45
C GLU A 327 -29.01 49.32 12.92
N ILE A 328 -29.15 50.46 12.22
CA ILE A 328 -29.06 50.51 10.74
C ILE A 328 -27.70 50.01 10.21
N ALA A 329 -26.60 50.34 10.87
CA ALA A 329 -25.27 49.89 10.46
C ALA A 329 -25.07 48.38 10.69
N VAL A 330 -25.66 47.81 11.74
CA VAL A 330 -25.70 46.37 12.01
C VAL A 330 -26.59 45.64 10.99
N ALA A 331 -27.81 46.11 10.77
CA ALA A 331 -28.73 45.52 9.79
C ALA A 331 -28.13 45.52 8.37
N LEU A 332 -27.40 46.57 7.99
CA LEU A 332 -26.67 46.64 6.72
C LEU A 332 -25.49 45.66 6.65
N ALA A 333 -24.80 45.42 7.78
CA ALA A 333 -23.74 44.41 7.85
C ALA A 333 -24.29 42.99 7.69
N VAL A 334 -25.38 42.66 8.40
CA VAL A 334 -26.07 41.34 8.27
C VAL A 334 -26.56 41.13 6.83
N ALA A 335 -27.23 42.13 6.25
CA ALA A 335 -27.77 42.05 4.88
C ALA A 335 -26.70 41.91 3.77
N ALA A 336 -25.43 42.15 4.08
CA ALA A 336 -24.31 41.99 3.16
C ALA A 336 -23.60 40.62 3.25
N ILE A 337 -23.88 39.80 4.27
CA ILE A 337 -23.23 38.50 4.47
C ILE A 337 -23.95 37.41 3.65
N PRO A 338 -23.27 36.68 2.75
CA PRO A 338 -23.91 35.65 1.92
C PRO A 338 -24.02 34.32 2.67
N GLU A 339 -24.86 34.27 3.72
CA GLU A 339 -24.99 33.11 4.63
C GLU A 339 -25.29 31.77 3.92
N GLY A 340 -25.96 31.80 2.77
CA GLY A 340 -26.24 30.59 1.98
C GLY A 340 -25.04 30.02 1.21
N LEU A 341 -23.91 30.74 1.11
CA LEU A 341 -22.78 30.37 0.27
C LEU A 341 -22.11 29.04 0.68
N PRO A 342 -21.81 28.76 1.97
CA PRO A 342 -21.26 27.47 2.37
C PRO A 342 -22.19 26.29 2.04
N ALA A 343 -23.51 26.46 2.25
CA ALA A 343 -24.49 25.42 1.94
C ALA A 343 -24.58 25.10 0.44
N VAL A 344 -24.52 26.12 -0.42
CA VAL A 344 -24.49 25.96 -1.89
C VAL A 344 -23.20 25.24 -2.32
N ILE A 345 -22.05 25.62 -1.77
CA ILE A 345 -20.75 25.01 -2.10
C ILE A 345 -20.72 23.54 -1.67
N THR A 346 -21.09 23.23 -0.43
CA THR A 346 -21.15 21.84 0.08
C THR A 346 -22.10 20.98 -0.73
N THR A 347 -23.28 21.51 -1.12
CA THR A 347 -24.23 20.81 -1.99
C THR A 347 -23.62 20.53 -3.38
N CYS A 348 -22.89 21.49 -3.95
CA CYS A 348 -22.21 21.33 -5.23
C CYS A 348 -21.11 20.26 -5.18
N LEU A 349 -20.26 20.29 -4.14
CA LEU A 349 -19.19 19.31 -3.91
C LEU A 349 -19.74 17.90 -3.66
N ALA A 350 -20.86 17.76 -2.94
CA ALA A 350 -21.55 16.49 -2.72
C ALA A 350 -22.13 15.90 -4.04
N LEU A 351 -22.74 16.73 -4.88
CA LEU A 351 -23.22 16.33 -6.21
C LEU A 351 -22.05 15.95 -7.14
N GLY A 352 -20.94 16.69 -7.09
CA GLY A 352 -19.69 16.36 -7.77
C GLY A 352 -19.13 15.00 -7.33
N THR A 353 -19.05 14.78 -6.02
CA THR A 353 -18.63 13.50 -5.41
C THR A 353 -19.50 12.33 -5.88
N ARG A 354 -20.82 12.47 -5.88
CA ARG A 354 -21.74 11.44 -6.40
C ARG A 354 -21.50 11.12 -7.88
N LYS A 355 -21.17 12.14 -8.69
CA LYS A 355 -20.85 12.00 -10.13
C LYS A 355 -19.46 11.39 -10.38
N MET A 356 -18.53 11.54 -9.44
CA MET A 356 -17.21 10.88 -9.44
C MET A 356 -17.32 9.42 -8.99
N ALA A 357 -18.10 9.13 -7.95
CA ALA A 357 -18.34 7.76 -7.47
C ALA A 357 -18.97 6.87 -8.56
N ALA A 358 -19.90 7.41 -9.35
CA ALA A 358 -20.47 6.76 -10.53
C ALA A 358 -19.47 6.49 -11.69
N LYS A 359 -18.21 6.93 -11.55
CA LYS A 359 -17.07 6.64 -12.43
C LYS A 359 -15.95 5.89 -11.71
N ASN A 360 -16.26 5.21 -10.61
CA ASN A 360 -15.33 4.48 -9.74
C ASN A 360 -14.27 5.36 -9.02
N ALA A 361 -14.49 6.68 -8.92
CA ALA A 361 -13.64 7.58 -8.16
C ALA A 361 -14.29 7.93 -6.81
N LEU A 362 -13.83 7.25 -5.75
CA LEU A 362 -14.33 7.45 -4.38
C LEU A 362 -13.57 8.60 -3.69
N VAL A 363 -14.23 9.73 -3.49
CA VAL A 363 -13.65 10.91 -2.83
C VAL A 363 -13.89 10.83 -1.32
N ARG A 364 -12.83 10.99 -0.51
CA ARG A 364 -12.88 10.90 0.96
C ARG A 364 -13.09 12.25 1.68
N LYS A 365 -12.52 13.34 1.14
CA LYS A 365 -12.70 14.72 1.63
C LYS A 365 -13.44 15.52 0.56
N LEU A 366 -14.61 16.10 0.86
CA LEU A 366 -15.42 16.84 -0.13
C LEU A 366 -14.67 17.96 -0.89
N PRO A 367 -13.78 18.76 -0.26
CA PRO A 367 -13.02 19.79 -0.96
C PRO A 367 -12.07 19.24 -2.05
N SER A 368 -11.62 17.99 -1.95
CA SER A 368 -10.70 17.40 -2.93
C SER A 368 -11.30 17.27 -4.34
N VAL A 369 -12.63 17.38 -4.50
CA VAL A 369 -13.30 17.49 -5.81
C VAL A 369 -12.82 18.72 -6.59
N GLU A 370 -12.60 19.84 -5.88
CA GLU A 370 -12.11 21.10 -6.44
C GLU A 370 -10.60 21.05 -6.69
N THR A 371 -9.83 20.62 -5.68
CA THR A 371 -8.37 20.48 -5.79
C THR A 371 -7.94 19.59 -6.95
N LEU A 372 -8.67 18.50 -7.21
CA LEU A 372 -8.41 17.60 -8.34
C LEU A 372 -8.51 18.32 -9.70
N GLY A 373 -9.42 19.29 -9.83
CA GLY A 373 -9.57 20.14 -11.03
C GLY A 373 -8.43 21.14 -11.22
N CYS A 374 -7.70 21.49 -10.16
CA CYS A 374 -6.53 22.38 -10.18
C CYS A 374 -5.19 21.62 -10.21
N THR A 375 -5.20 20.29 -10.34
CA THR A 375 -3.99 19.47 -10.43
C THR A 375 -3.13 19.88 -11.63
N THR A 376 -1.83 20.05 -11.44
CA THR A 376 -0.85 20.36 -12.52
C THR A 376 0.19 19.25 -12.73
N VAL A 377 0.48 18.48 -11.68
CA VAL A 377 1.41 17.36 -11.67
C VAL A 377 0.70 16.15 -11.05
N ILE A 378 0.79 14.99 -11.70
CA ILE A 378 0.37 13.70 -11.16
C ILE A 378 1.61 12.85 -10.95
N CYS A 379 1.96 12.64 -9.68
CA CYS A 379 2.90 11.59 -9.28
C CYS A 379 2.11 10.29 -9.14
N SER A 380 2.56 9.23 -9.82
CA SER A 380 1.89 7.93 -9.84
C SER A 380 2.87 6.81 -9.59
N ASP A 381 2.49 5.85 -8.74
CA ASP A 381 3.18 4.57 -8.61
C ASP A 381 3.12 3.78 -9.94
N LYS A 382 4.20 3.06 -10.22
CA LYS A 382 4.33 2.10 -11.31
C LYS A 382 3.50 0.84 -11.07
N THR A 383 3.56 0.26 -9.89
CA THR A 383 3.07 -1.10 -9.61
C THR A 383 1.63 -1.05 -9.10
N GLY A 384 0.75 -1.92 -9.61
CA GLY A 384 -0.69 -1.89 -9.37
C GLY A 384 -1.47 -0.71 -9.98
N THR A 385 -0.84 0.46 -10.17
CA THR A 385 -1.48 1.69 -10.65
C THR A 385 -1.28 1.93 -12.15
N LEU A 386 -0.04 2.15 -12.62
CA LEU A 386 0.25 2.26 -14.06
C LEU A 386 0.37 0.90 -14.77
N THR A 387 0.52 -0.17 -13.99
CA THR A 387 0.58 -1.55 -14.46
C THR A 387 -0.51 -2.38 -13.79
N THR A 388 -1.12 -3.31 -14.52
CA THR A 388 -2.14 -4.22 -13.95
C THR A 388 -1.55 -5.25 -12.98
N ASN A 389 -0.22 -5.24 -12.78
CA ASN A 389 0.57 -6.25 -12.08
C ASN A 389 0.44 -7.69 -12.62
N GLN A 390 -0.38 -7.91 -13.64
CA GLN A 390 -0.51 -9.18 -14.34
C GLN A 390 0.66 -9.33 -15.32
N MET A 391 1.39 -10.43 -15.17
CA MET A 391 2.47 -10.81 -16.07
C MET A 391 1.90 -11.69 -17.19
N SER A 392 2.23 -11.41 -18.46
CA SER A 392 1.87 -12.28 -19.59
C SER A 392 3.09 -12.66 -20.43
N VAL A 393 3.11 -13.87 -20.98
CA VAL A 393 4.10 -14.27 -21.98
C VAL A 393 3.82 -13.52 -23.28
N SER A 394 4.83 -12.88 -23.86
CA SER A 394 4.69 -12.07 -25.08
C SER A 394 5.47 -12.63 -26.28
N LYS A 395 6.47 -13.48 -26.03
CA LYS A 395 7.19 -14.27 -27.03
C LYS A 395 7.56 -15.63 -26.44
N LEU A 396 7.54 -16.66 -27.26
CA LEU A 396 8.09 -17.98 -26.97
C LEU A 396 9.19 -18.28 -28.01
N VAL A 397 10.33 -18.82 -27.58
CA VAL A 397 11.43 -19.22 -28.46
C VAL A 397 11.75 -20.69 -28.23
N ALA A 398 11.65 -21.47 -29.32
CA ALA A 398 11.91 -22.90 -29.39
C ALA A 398 13.17 -23.18 -30.24
N ILE A 399 13.76 -24.36 -30.11
CA ILE A 399 14.81 -24.81 -31.04
C ILE A 399 14.17 -25.26 -32.37
N GLY A 400 14.90 -25.09 -33.47
CA GLY A 400 14.48 -25.48 -34.82
C GLY A 400 14.83 -26.93 -35.19
N ASP A 401 14.78 -27.20 -36.49
CA ASP A 401 15.13 -28.47 -37.13
C ASP A 401 16.64 -28.79 -37.17
N ALA A 402 17.51 -27.83 -36.84
CA ALA A 402 18.96 -27.98 -36.91
C ALA A 402 19.72 -27.13 -35.87
N PRO A 403 20.94 -27.53 -35.46
CA PRO A 403 21.81 -26.74 -34.59
C PRO A 403 22.08 -25.31 -35.11
N GLY A 404 21.99 -24.34 -34.20
CA GLY A 404 22.09 -22.91 -34.49
C GLY A 404 20.83 -22.27 -35.05
N LYS A 405 19.70 -22.98 -35.18
CA LYS A 405 18.42 -22.44 -35.66
C LYS A 405 17.40 -22.37 -34.52
N VAL A 406 16.72 -21.24 -34.41
CA VAL A 406 15.69 -20.95 -33.40
C VAL A 406 14.38 -20.52 -34.06
N ARG A 407 13.26 -20.78 -33.39
CA ARG A 407 11.89 -20.45 -33.85
C ARG A 407 11.25 -19.52 -32.83
N SER A 408 10.79 -18.34 -33.24
CA SER A 408 10.27 -17.29 -32.35
C SER A 408 8.79 -17.02 -32.61
N PHE A 409 7.91 -17.53 -31.75
CA PHE A 409 6.46 -17.33 -31.81
C PHE A 409 6.07 -16.08 -31.00
N LYS A 410 5.21 -15.21 -31.56
CA LYS A 410 4.61 -14.10 -30.80
C LYS A 410 3.39 -14.62 -30.05
N VAL A 411 3.32 -14.39 -28.74
CA VAL A 411 2.16 -14.73 -27.91
C VAL A 411 1.38 -13.45 -27.63
N ASP A 412 0.07 -13.47 -27.79
CA ASP A 412 -0.81 -12.38 -27.40
C ASP A 412 -1.64 -12.67 -26.15
N GLY A 413 -2.16 -11.60 -25.57
CA GLY A 413 -2.92 -11.62 -24.33
C GLY A 413 -2.41 -10.61 -23.30
N THR A 414 -3.36 -10.11 -22.53
CA THR A 414 -3.22 -9.01 -21.57
C THR A 414 -3.79 -9.33 -20.18
N SER A 415 -4.28 -10.55 -19.98
CA SER A 415 -4.87 -11.01 -18.74
C SER A 415 -4.49 -12.46 -18.43
N TYR A 416 -4.93 -12.95 -17.27
CA TYR A 416 -4.85 -14.37 -16.91
C TYR A 416 -5.98 -15.24 -17.50
N ASP A 417 -6.81 -14.71 -18.42
CA ASP A 417 -7.74 -15.54 -19.20
C ASP A 417 -6.97 -16.37 -20.24
N PRO A 418 -7.09 -17.72 -20.23
CA PRO A 418 -6.61 -18.58 -21.33
C PRO A 418 -7.09 -18.15 -22.72
N ARG A 419 -8.28 -17.56 -22.82
CA ARG A 419 -8.96 -17.20 -24.07
C ARG A 419 -8.59 -15.81 -24.60
N ASP A 420 -7.88 -15.00 -23.81
CA ASP A 420 -7.44 -13.65 -24.21
C ASP A 420 -6.22 -13.72 -25.13
N GLY A 421 -6.46 -13.65 -26.44
CA GLY A 421 -5.42 -13.63 -27.47
C GLY A 421 -5.07 -15.02 -28.01
N LYS A 422 -3.96 -15.12 -28.76
CA LYS A 422 -3.49 -16.36 -29.39
C LYS A 422 -1.99 -16.35 -29.61
N ILE A 423 -1.43 -17.51 -29.92
CA ILE A 423 -0.06 -17.63 -30.43
C ILE A 423 -0.09 -17.41 -31.95
N TYR A 424 0.79 -16.54 -32.46
CA TYR A 424 1.00 -16.30 -33.89
C TYR A 424 2.11 -17.21 -34.42
N ASP A 425 2.03 -17.51 -35.72
CA ASP A 425 2.99 -18.36 -36.44
C ASP A 425 3.10 -19.79 -35.87
N TRP A 426 2.08 -20.20 -35.10
CA TRP A 426 1.95 -21.51 -34.50
C TRP A 426 1.73 -22.59 -35.57
N PRO A 427 2.37 -23.78 -35.47
CA PRO A 427 2.09 -24.89 -36.38
C PRO A 427 0.59 -25.27 -36.33
N ALA A 428 0.05 -25.63 -37.49
CA ALA A 428 -1.38 -25.89 -37.65
C ALA A 428 -1.81 -27.17 -36.91
N GLY A 429 -2.38 -27.02 -35.70
CA GLY A 429 -2.84 -28.10 -34.82
C GLY A 429 -1.71 -28.84 -34.09
N ARG A 430 -0.67 -29.24 -34.83
CA ARG A 430 0.40 -30.12 -34.35
C ARG A 430 1.48 -29.39 -33.55
N MET A 431 1.46 -29.55 -32.23
CA MET A 431 2.67 -29.36 -31.41
C MET A 431 3.76 -30.35 -31.84
N ASP A 432 5.01 -29.88 -31.92
CA ASP A 432 6.19 -30.72 -32.10
C ASP A 432 6.83 -31.11 -30.76
N ALA A 433 7.77 -32.06 -30.75
CA ALA A 433 8.30 -32.64 -29.52
C ALA A 433 9.02 -31.63 -28.61
N ASN A 434 9.69 -30.62 -29.20
CA ASN A 434 10.29 -29.52 -28.47
C ASN A 434 9.20 -28.63 -27.82
N LEU A 435 8.12 -28.31 -28.54
CA LEU A 435 6.96 -27.60 -27.97
C LEU A 435 6.19 -28.42 -26.91
N GLU A 436 6.05 -29.75 -27.07
CA GLU A 436 5.51 -30.64 -26.03
C GLU A 436 6.35 -30.59 -24.76
N MET A 437 7.68 -30.64 -24.87
CA MET A 437 8.57 -30.59 -23.71
C MET A 437 8.56 -29.20 -23.03
N ILE A 438 8.51 -28.10 -23.79
CA ILE A 438 8.31 -26.75 -23.22
C ILE A 438 6.99 -26.69 -22.44
N ALA A 439 5.88 -27.18 -23.00
CA ALA A 439 4.59 -27.19 -22.32
C ALA A 439 4.64 -28.04 -21.04
N LYS A 440 5.24 -29.24 -21.09
CA LYS A 440 5.45 -30.13 -19.93
C LYS A 440 6.22 -29.42 -18.80
N VAL A 441 7.34 -28.75 -19.10
CA VAL A 441 8.12 -27.99 -18.10
C VAL A 441 7.30 -26.82 -17.55
N ALA A 442 6.70 -25.99 -18.43
CA ALA A 442 5.92 -24.82 -18.02
C ALA A 442 4.66 -25.15 -17.21
N ALA A 443 4.04 -26.31 -17.47
CA ALA A 443 2.85 -26.79 -16.78
C ALA A 443 3.15 -27.40 -15.41
N VAL A 444 4.10 -28.33 -15.34
CA VAL A 444 4.29 -29.19 -14.18
C VAL A 444 5.32 -28.63 -13.19
N CYS A 445 6.41 -28.01 -13.68
CA CYS A 445 7.42 -27.34 -12.85
C CYS A 445 6.90 -25.97 -12.37
N ASN A 446 5.71 -25.90 -11.79
CA ASN A 446 4.96 -24.65 -11.63
C ASN A 446 3.94 -24.75 -10.48
N ASP A 447 4.12 -23.93 -9.45
CA ASP A 447 3.38 -23.96 -8.18
C ASP A 447 2.18 -23.01 -8.15
N ALA A 448 2.07 -22.11 -9.13
CA ALA A 448 0.98 -21.15 -9.19
C ALA A 448 -0.32 -21.75 -9.74
N SER A 449 -1.44 -21.21 -9.28
CA SER A 449 -2.79 -21.50 -9.80
C SER A 449 -3.43 -20.26 -10.41
N VAL A 450 -4.42 -20.46 -11.27
CA VAL A 450 -5.28 -19.42 -11.83
C VAL A 450 -6.72 -19.87 -11.62
N SER A 451 -7.53 -18.99 -11.05
CA SER A 451 -8.91 -19.26 -10.66
C SER A 451 -9.82 -18.16 -11.19
N HIS A 452 -11.03 -18.53 -11.62
CA HIS A 452 -12.03 -17.55 -12.04
C HIS A 452 -12.93 -17.20 -10.85
N SER A 453 -12.88 -15.94 -10.40
CA SER A 453 -13.64 -15.42 -9.27
C SER A 453 -14.24 -14.06 -9.60
N SER A 454 -15.52 -13.86 -9.25
CA SER A 454 -16.23 -12.59 -9.43
C SER A 454 -16.06 -11.95 -10.83
N ASN A 455 -16.14 -12.78 -11.87
CA ASN A 455 -16.02 -12.40 -13.28
C ASN A 455 -14.62 -11.87 -13.70
N GLN A 456 -13.55 -12.25 -12.97
CA GLN A 456 -12.15 -12.02 -13.33
C GLN A 456 -11.29 -13.27 -13.06
N TYR A 457 -10.13 -13.36 -13.73
CA TYR A 457 -9.14 -14.40 -13.46
C TYR A 457 -8.06 -13.90 -12.49
N VAL A 458 -7.95 -14.58 -11.35
CA VAL A 458 -7.04 -14.27 -10.25
C VAL A 458 -5.97 -15.35 -10.14
N SER A 459 -4.71 -14.93 -10.14
CA SER A 459 -3.55 -15.80 -9.92
C SER A 459 -3.28 -16.00 -8.43
N THR A 460 -2.99 -17.23 -8.02
CA THR A 460 -2.47 -17.59 -6.69
C THR A 460 -1.01 -18.02 -6.85
N GLY A 461 -0.11 -17.52 -6.01
CA GLY A 461 1.33 -17.72 -6.17
C GLY A 461 1.97 -16.72 -7.14
N MET A 462 3.18 -17.02 -7.64
CA MET A 462 4.01 -16.04 -8.35
C MET A 462 3.42 -15.61 -9.71
N PRO A 463 3.32 -14.29 -10.01
CA PRO A 463 2.79 -13.79 -11.29
C PRO A 463 3.48 -14.35 -12.54
N THR A 464 4.80 -14.58 -12.47
CA THR A 464 5.61 -15.21 -13.53
C THR A 464 5.21 -16.65 -13.80
N GLU A 465 4.72 -17.37 -12.80
CA GLU A 465 4.33 -18.78 -12.90
C GLU A 465 2.89 -18.94 -13.39
N ALA A 466 1.97 -18.09 -12.91
CA ALA A 466 0.61 -17.99 -13.45
C ALA A 466 0.62 -17.66 -14.96
N ALA A 467 1.52 -16.78 -15.39
CA ALA A 467 1.74 -16.47 -16.81
C ALA A 467 2.13 -17.69 -17.66
N LEU A 468 2.86 -18.66 -17.08
CA LEU A 468 3.26 -19.90 -17.75
C LEU A 468 2.12 -20.93 -17.79
N LYS A 469 1.26 -21.01 -16.76
CA LYS A 469 0.03 -21.82 -16.84
C LYS A 469 -0.85 -21.33 -17.99
N VAL A 470 -1.06 -20.01 -18.08
CA VAL A 470 -1.86 -19.38 -19.15
C VAL A 470 -1.22 -19.52 -20.54
N LEU A 471 0.11 -19.60 -20.63
CA LEU A 471 0.79 -19.99 -21.88
C LEU A 471 0.43 -21.42 -22.28
N VAL A 472 0.47 -22.38 -21.35
CA VAL A 472 0.18 -23.79 -21.64
C VAL A 472 -1.25 -23.99 -22.12
N GLU A 473 -2.25 -23.34 -21.50
CA GLU A 473 -3.63 -23.39 -22.02
C GLU A 473 -3.76 -22.83 -23.45
N LYS A 474 -2.90 -21.87 -23.83
CA LYS A 474 -2.83 -21.31 -25.20
C LYS A 474 -2.02 -22.16 -26.18
N MET A 475 -1.15 -23.05 -25.68
CA MET A 475 -0.45 -24.07 -26.49
C MET A 475 -1.36 -25.29 -26.74
N GLY A 476 -2.21 -25.63 -25.76
CA GLY A 476 -3.16 -26.73 -25.81
C GLY A 476 -2.58 -28.07 -25.35
N VAL A 477 -3.16 -29.16 -25.86
CA VAL A 477 -2.71 -30.55 -25.66
C VAL A 477 -2.37 -31.19 -27.01
N PRO A 478 -1.49 -32.22 -27.05
CA PRO A 478 -1.05 -32.80 -28.32
C PRO A 478 -2.14 -33.58 -29.06
N GLU A 479 -2.14 -33.50 -30.38
CA GLU A 479 -3.11 -34.18 -31.24
C GLU A 479 -3.19 -35.69 -30.98
N GLY A 480 -4.40 -36.26 -31.12
CA GLY A 480 -4.68 -37.67 -30.82
C GLY A 480 -4.82 -38.00 -29.33
N LYS A 481 -4.38 -37.13 -28.40
CA LYS A 481 -4.50 -37.35 -26.94
C LYS A 481 -5.77 -36.74 -26.33
N ASN A 482 -6.64 -36.14 -27.15
CA ASN A 482 -7.90 -35.46 -26.78
C ASN A 482 -8.98 -36.35 -26.13
N GLY A 483 -8.77 -37.67 -26.04
CA GLY A 483 -9.72 -38.60 -25.43
C GLY A 483 -9.90 -38.44 -23.91
N LEU A 484 -8.99 -37.72 -23.25
CA LEU A 484 -9.22 -37.18 -21.91
C LEU A 484 -9.88 -35.79 -22.07
N SER A 485 -11.16 -35.70 -21.75
CA SER A 485 -11.97 -34.48 -21.92
C SER A 485 -11.43 -33.32 -21.09
N VAL A 486 -10.69 -32.43 -21.76
CA VAL A 486 -10.43 -31.07 -21.27
C VAL A 486 -11.77 -30.33 -21.30
N ASP A 487 -12.41 -30.22 -20.14
CA ASP A 487 -13.70 -29.54 -20.02
C ASP A 487 -13.53 -28.05 -20.40
N PRO A 488 -14.25 -27.52 -21.39
CA PRO A 488 -14.12 -26.12 -21.81
C PRO A 488 -14.46 -25.09 -20.71
N SER A 489 -15.07 -25.52 -19.61
CA SER A 489 -15.35 -24.69 -18.42
C SER A 489 -14.21 -24.67 -17.39
N GLU A 490 -13.28 -25.64 -17.39
CA GLU A 490 -12.13 -25.62 -16.47
C GLU A 490 -11.05 -24.64 -16.93
N THR A 491 -10.63 -23.73 -16.04
CA THR A 491 -9.63 -22.68 -16.32
C THR A 491 -8.22 -23.20 -16.62
N LEU A 492 -7.86 -24.39 -16.13
CA LEU A 492 -6.50 -24.94 -16.22
C LEU A 492 -6.49 -26.41 -16.71
N GLY A 493 -7.38 -26.73 -17.65
CA GLY A 493 -7.58 -28.10 -18.11
C GLY A 493 -6.35 -28.71 -18.82
N CYS A 494 -5.60 -27.94 -19.61
CA CYS A 494 -4.37 -28.42 -20.28
C CYS A 494 -3.25 -28.63 -19.26
N CYS A 495 -3.06 -27.70 -18.32
CA CYS A 495 -2.10 -27.82 -17.21
C CYS A 495 -2.40 -29.03 -16.33
N ARG A 496 -3.69 -29.31 -16.08
CA ARG A 496 -4.15 -30.50 -15.35
C ARG A 496 -3.87 -31.78 -16.14
N TRP A 497 -4.07 -31.78 -17.45
CA TRP A 497 -3.70 -32.90 -18.32
C TRP A 497 -2.20 -33.23 -18.24
N TRP A 498 -1.32 -32.22 -18.36
CA TRP A 498 0.13 -32.39 -18.22
C TRP A 498 0.52 -32.88 -16.81
N SER A 499 -0.09 -32.33 -15.76
CA SER A 499 0.16 -32.73 -14.36
C SER A 499 -0.32 -34.18 -14.08
N ASN A 500 -1.42 -34.60 -14.72
CA ASN A 500 -1.92 -35.98 -14.66
C ASN A 500 -1.09 -36.97 -15.50
N ALA A 501 -0.22 -36.49 -16.40
CA ALA A 501 0.68 -37.32 -17.19
C ALA A 501 2.05 -37.55 -16.52
N ALA A 502 2.51 -36.61 -15.69
CA ALA A 502 3.79 -36.64 -15.00
C ALA A 502 3.63 -36.35 -13.50
N LYS A 503 3.57 -37.40 -12.67
CA LYS A 503 3.36 -37.26 -11.22
C LYS A 503 4.62 -36.69 -10.57
N ARG A 504 4.50 -35.50 -9.98
CA ARG A 504 5.57 -34.88 -9.16
C ARG A 504 5.88 -35.73 -7.92
N ILE A 505 7.16 -35.92 -7.65
CA ILE A 505 7.68 -36.76 -6.55
C ILE A 505 8.75 -36.03 -5.72
N ALA A 506 9.42 -35.01 -6.27
CA ALA A 506 10.24 -34.07 -5.50
C ALA A 506 10.22 -32.66 -6.10
N THR A 507 10.60 -31.68 -5.28
CA THR A 507 10.82 -30.28 -5.69
C THR A 507 12.20 -29.84 -5.24
N LEU A 508 12.98 -29.28 -6.16
CA LEU A 508 14.18 -28.52 -5.85
C LEU A 508 13.75 -27.05 -5.84
N GLU A 509 13.55 -26.47 -4.65
CA GLU A 509 12.99 -25.13 -4.47
C GLU A 509 13.85 -24.03 -5.10
N PHE A 510 13.23 -22.97 -5.61
CA PHE A 510 13.96 -21.86 -6.25
C PHE A 510 15.00 -21.25 -5.29
N ASP A 511 16.26 -21.31 -5.73
CA ASP A 511 17.41 -20.75 -5.01
C ASP A 511 18.08 -19.62 -5.84
N ARG A 512 18.60 -18.62 -5.13
CA ARG A 512 19.15 -17.38 -5.68
C ARG A 512 20.51 -17.57 -6.36
N MET A 513 21.32 -18.53 -5.91
CA MET A 513 22.66 -18.80 -6.44
C MET A 513 22.56 -19.51 -7.79
N ARG A 514 21.72 -20.56 -7.88
CA ARG A 514 21.49 -21.32 -9.12
C ARG A 514 20.50 -20.68 -10.10
N LYS A 515 19.69 -19.73 -9.63
CA LYS A 515 18.68 -18.97 -10.39
C LYS A 515 17.69 -19.85 -11.17
N SER A 516 17.45 -21.06 -10.69
CA SER A 516 16.54 -22.05 -11.27
C SER A 516 15.66 -22.70 -10.20
N MET A 517 14.63 -23.39 -10.66
CA MET A 517 13.75 -24.27 -9.91
C MET A 517 13.62 -25.57 -10.70
N GLY A 518 13.66 -26.71 -10.00
CA GLY A 518 13.56 -28.03 -10.61
C GLY A 518 12.48 -28.86 -9.92
N ILE A 519 11.91 -29.82 -10.65
CA ILE A 519 11.06 -30.86 -10.05
C ILE A 519 11.42 -32.22 -10.61
N ILE A 520 11.38 -33.26 -9.77
CA ILE A 520 11.45 -34.63 -10.23
C ILE A 520 10.02 -35.13 -10.43
N VAL A 521 9.73 -35.67 -11.61
CA VAL A 521 8.45 -36.29 -11.98
C VAL A 521 8.68 -37.74 -12.37
N THR A 522 7.74 -38.63 -12.01
CA THR A 522 7.65 -39.97 -12.61
C THR A 522 6.65 -39.96 -13.76
N SER A 523 7.04 -40.54 -14.89
CA SER A 523 6.15 -40.87 -16.00
C SER A 523 5.26 -42.06 -15.64
N LYS A 524 4.08 -42.17 -16.27
CA LYS A 524 3.26 -43.40 -16.24
C LYS A 524 3.97 -44.62 -16.83
N SER A 525 5.04 -44.43 -17.59
CA SER A 525 5.92 -45.48 -18.11
C SER A 525 7.01 -45.93 -17.12
N GLY A 526 7.03 -45.42 -15.88
CA GLY A 526 7.95 -45.85 -14.82
C GLY A 526 9.35 -45.21 -14.84
N GLY A 527 9.63 -44.30 -15.77
CA GLY A 527 10.87 -43.52 -15.79
C GLY A 527 10.71 -42.17 -15.08
N ASN A 528 11.70 -41.80 -14.26
CA ASN A 528 11.80 -40.46 -13.67
C ASN A 528 12.40 -39.44 -14.65
N THR A 529 12.07 -38.17 -14.48
CA THR A 529 12.62 -37.04 -15.26
C THR A 529 12.73 -35.81 -14.36
N LEU A 530 13.83 -35.06 -14.47
CA LEU A 530 13.99 -33.75 -13.85
C LEU A 530 13.55 -32.68 -14.87
N LEU A 531 12.58 -31.85 -14.50
CA LEU A 531 12.11 -30.71 -15.29
C LEU A 531 12.59 -29.41 -14.63
N VAL A 532 13.24 -28.51 -15.37
CA VAL A 532 13.91 -27.33 -14.82
C VAL A 532 13.51 -26.05 -15.56
N LYS A 533 13.22 -24.98 -14.81
CA LYS A 533 13.04 -23.62 -15.33
C LYS A 533 13.97 -22.65 -14.60
N GLY A 534 14.40 -21.56 -15.25
CA GLY A 534 15.33 -20.62 -14.61
C GLY A 534 15.88 -19.53 -15.51
N ALA A 535 16.89 -18.81 -15.00
CA ALA A 535 17.66 -17.86 -15.81
C ALA A 535 18.31 -18.58 -17.00
N VAL A 536 18.14 -18.04 -18.20
CA VAL A 536 18.57 -18.69 -19.45
C VAL A 536 20.08 -18.96 -19.47
N GLU A 537 20.89 -18.00 -19.01
CA GLU A 537 22.35 -18.09 -18.96
C GLU A 537 22.79 -19.24 -18.03
N THR A 538 22.32 -19.22 -16.78
CA THR A 538 22.67 -20.23 -15.75
C THR A 538 22.06 -21.61 -15.99
N LEU A 539 21.12 -21.74 -16.93
CA LEU A 539 20.73 -23.04 -17.50
C LEU A 539 21.67 -23.46 -18.63
N LEU A 540 21.96 -22.59 -19.60
CA LEU A 540 22.90 -22.88 -20.70
C LEU A 540 24.33 -23.20 -20.22
N GLU A 541 24.73 -22.72 -19.05
CA GLU A 541 26.00 -23.06 -18.38
C GLU A 541 26.02 -24.48 -17.80
N ARG A 542 24.84 -25.05 -17.50
CA ARG A 542 24.67 -26.42 -16.99
C ARG A 542 24.07 -27.37 -18.02
N SER A 543 23.79 -26.89 -19.24
CA SER A 543 23.33 -27.68 -20.37
C SER A 543 24.47 -28.18 -21.24
N SER A 544 24.50 -29.49 -21.46
CA SER A 544 25.42 -30.17 -22.38
C SER A 544 24.78 -30.44 -23.75
N HIS A 545 23.45 -30.47 -23.81
CA HIS A 545 22.67 -30.87 -24.98
C HIS A 545 21.52 -29.90 -25.26
N ILE A 546 20.97 -29.97 -26.48
CA ILE A 546 19.72 -29.33 -26.89
C ILE A 546 18.77 -30.36 -27.49
N GLN A 547 17.46 -30.13 -27.36
CA GLN A 547 16.44 -30.89 -28.08
C GLN A 547 16.00 -30.15 -29.34
N LEU A 548 16.16 -30.76 -30.52
CA LEU A 548 15.68 -30.24 -31.80
C LEU A 548 14.15 -30.42 -31.96
N GLN A 549 13.58 -29.78 -32.99
CA GLN A 549 12.14 -29.78 -33.27
C GLN A 549 11.53 -31.19 -33.44
N ASP A 550 12.27 -32.15 -33.98
CA ASP A 550 11.83 -33.54 -34.14
C ASP A 550 11.85 -34.35 -32.83
N GLY A 551 12.42 -33.78 -31.76
CA GLY A 551 12.62 -34.41 -30.46
C GLY A 551 14.01 -35.01 -30.27
N SER A 552 14.85 -35.07 -31.30
CA SER A 552 16.21 -35.58 -31.21
C SER A 552 17.07 -34.70 -30.28
N VAL A 553 17.97 -35.36 -29.53
CA VAL A 553 18.87 -34.71 -28.58
C VAL A 553 20.27 -34.69 -29.17
N VAL A 554 20.87 -33.51 -29.26
CA VAL A 554 22.20 -33.29 -29.85
C VAL A 554 23.06 -32.42 -28.94
N PRO A 555 24.40 -32.54 -28.95
CA PRO A 555 25.28 -31.70 -28.12
C PRO A 555 25.06 -30.20 -28.36
N LEU A 556 25.13 -29.40 -27.30
CA LEU A 556 25.03 -27.93 -27.35
C LEU A 556 26.31 -27.36 -27.98
N ASP A 557 26.30 -27.15 -29.29
CA ASP A 557 27.41 -26.52 -29.99
C ASP A 557 27.46 -25.00 -29.78
N GLU A 558 28.64 -24.40 -29.96
CA GLU A 558 28.86 -22.96 -29.78
C GLU A 558 27.99 -22.10 -30.71
N LYS A 559 27.60 -22.63 -31.88
CA LYS A 559 26.66 -21.98 -32.80
C LYS A 559 25.26 -21.90 -32.21
N SER A 560 24.75 -22.98 -31.63
CA SER A 560 23.47 -23.01 -30.91
C SER A 560 23.51 -22.13 -29.67
N ARG A 561 24.58 -22.21 -28.87
CA ARG A 561 24.80 -21.35 -27.69
C ARG A 561 24.68 -19.87 -28.05
N LYS A 562 25.38 -19.43 -29.11
CA LYS A 562 25.32 -18.05 -29.62
C LYS A 562 23.94 -17.66 -30.19
N ALA A 563 23.25 -18.56 -30.89
CA ALA A 563 21.90 -18.29 -31.41
C ALA A 563 20.86 -18.10 -30.30
N ILE A 564 20.94 -18.88 -29.22
CA ILE A 564 20.04 -18.76 -28.06
C ILE A 564 20.36 -17.48 -27.26
N LEU A 565 21.64 -17.16 -27.03
CA LEU A 565 22.05 -15.93 -26.35
C LEU A 565 21.71 -14.66 -27.14
N ALA A 566 21.82 -14.68 -28.48
CA ALA A 566 21.35 -13.57 -29.32
C ALA A 566 19.83 -13.36 -29.21
N SER A 567 19.06 -14.45 -29.10
CA SER A 567 17.61 -14.41 -28.87
C SER A 567 17.26 -13.85 -27.50
N LEU A 568 17.98 -14.27 -26.44
CA LEU A 568 17.87 -13.70 -25.09
C LEU A 568 18.13 -12.19 -25.09
N HIS A 569 19.15 -11.72 -25.83
CA HIS A 569 19.47 -10.30 -25.96
C HIS A 569 18.36 -9.52 -26.68
N GLU A 570 17.77 -10.05 -27.77
CA GLU A 570 16.64 -9.43 -28.48
C GLU A 570 15.43 -9.20 -27.57
N LEU A 571 15.12 -10.19 -26.71
CA LEU A 571 14.02 -10.12 -25.76
C LEU A 571 14.31 -9.17 -24.59
N SER A 572 15.53 -9.23 -24.05
CA SER A 572 15.97 -8.38 -22.93
C SER A 572 16.01 -6.90 -23.33
N THR A 573 16.45 -6.59 -24.56
CA THR A 573 16.39 -5.24 -25.16
C THR A 573 14.95 -4.69 -25.23
N LYS A 574 13.95 -5.58 -25.29
CA LYS A 574 12.51 -5.23 -25.30
C LYS A 574 11.90 -5.21 -23.88
N ALA A 575 12.74 -5.18 -22.85
CA ALA A 575 12.38 -5.23 -21.43
C ALA A 575 11.49 -6.44 -21.05
N LEU A 576 11.74 -7.59 -21.69
CA LEU A 576 11.07 -8.85 -21.37
C LEU A 576 11.87 -9.65 -20.33
N ARG A 577 11.23 -10.05 -19.23
CA ARG A 577 11.79 -10.99 -18.25
C ARG A 577 11.88 -12.35 -18.92
N CYS A 578 13.08 -12.86 -19.15
CA CYS A 578 13.30 -14.11 -19.86
C CYS A 578 13.46 -15.30 -18.90
N LEU A 579 12.86 -16.44 -19.24
CA LEU A 579 12.98 -17.69 -18.49
C LEU A 579 13.26 -18.85 -19.46
N GLY A 580 14.29 -19.65 -19.19
CA GLY A 580 14.64 -20.84 -19.96
C GLY A 580 13.96 -22.10 -19.42
N PHE A 581 13.85 -23.12 -20.28
CA PHE A 581 13.31 -24.44 -19.99
C PHE A 581 14.32 -25.52 -20.38
N ALA A 582 14.57 -26.45 -19.47
CA ALA A 582 15.46 -27.59 -19.65
C ALA A 582 14.89 -28.84 -18.96
N TYR A 583 15.40 -30.02 -19.33
CA TYR A 583 15.08 -31.28 -18.66
C TYR A 583 16.29 -32.22 -18.62
N LYS A 584 16.19 -33.31 -17.86
CA LYS A 584 17.21 -34.35 -17.75
C LYS A 584 16.55 -35.70 -17.48
N GLU A 585 16.94 -36.72 -18.24
CA GLU A 585 16.35 -38.07 -18.18
C GLU A 585 17.25 -39.09 -17.47
N ASP A 586 18.57 -39.05 -17.68
CA ASP A 586 19.48 -39.78 -16.80
C ASP A 586 19.62 -39.02 -15.47
N LEU A 587 19.17 -39.66 -14.40
CA LEU A 587 19.12 -39.09 -13.06
C LEU A 587 20.01 -39.83 -12.06
N GLY A 588 20.80 -40.83 -12.50
CA GLY A 588 21.64 -41.65 -11.63
C GLY A 588 20.86 -42.21 -10.43
N GLU A 589 21.28 -41.87 -9.21
CA GLU A 589 20.60 -42.27 -7.96
C GLU A 589 19.13 -41.82 -7.86
N PHE A 590 18.70 -40.81 -8.62
CA PHE A 590 17.31 -40.37 -8.64
C PHE A 590 16.44 -41.07 -9.70
N ALA A 591 17.01 -41.95 -10.54
CA ALA A 591 16.25 -42.70 -11.55
C ALA A 591 15.17 -43.62 -10.92
N THR A 592 15.44 -44.16 -9.72
CA THR A 592 14.52 -45.00 -8.94
C THR A 592 13.83 -44.29 -7.78
N TYR A 593 14.05 -42.97 -7.63
CA TYR A 593 13.52 -42.20 -6.50
C TYR A 593 11.98 -42.23 -6.46
N ASP A 594 11.42 -42.66 -5.33
CA ASP A 594 9.98 -42.86 -5.10
C ASP A 594 9.42 -41.97 -3.98
N GLY A 595 10.24 -41.56 -3.01
CA GLY A 595 9.87 -40.63 -1.96
C GLY A 595 10.91 -40.47 -0.84
N GLU A 596 10.43 -40.05 0.33
CA GLU A 596 11.22 -39.70 1.53
C GLU A 596 12.10 -40.85 2.06
N TYR A 597 11.69 -42.09 1.82
CA TYR A 597 12.39 -43.31 2.24
C TYR A 597 13.55 -43.71 1.31
N HIS A 598 13.68 -43.09 0.13
CA HIS A 598 14.76 -43.37 -0.81
C HIS A 598 16.11 -42.84 -0.29
N PRO A 599 17.24 -43.56 -0.40
CA PRO A 599 18.54 -43.09 0.12
C PRO A 599 18.96 -41.72 -0.43
N ALA A 600 18.70 -41.48 -1.72
CA ALA A 600 18.96 -40.19 -2.39
C ALA A 600 18.13 -39.01 -1.85
N HIS A 601 17.06 -39.24 -1.07
CA HIS A 601 16.29 -38.16 -0.46
C HIS A 601 17.15 -37.25 0.43
N LYS A 602 18.20 -37.80 1.07
CA LYS A 602 19.15 -37.03 1.89
C LYS A 602 19.84 -35.91 1.12
N LEU A 603 20.08 -36.10 -0.18
CA LEU A 603 20.69 -35.09 -1.05
C LEU A 603 19.68 -33.96 -1.40
N LEU A 604 18.38 -34.20 -1.27
CA LEU A 604 17.33 -33.19 -1.50
C LEU A 604 17.05 -32.32 -0.26
N LEU A 605 17.45 -32.77 0.93
CA LEU A 605 17.31 -32.01 2.19
C LEU A 605 18.28 -30.83 2.30
N ASP A 606 19.40 -30.86 1.56
CA ASP A 606 20.39 -29.79 1.52
C ASP A 606 20.37 -29.09 0.13
N PRO A 607 19.89 -27.83 0.06
CA PRO A 607 19.82 -27.05 -1.18
C PRO A 607 21.15 -26.85 -1.90
N ALA A 608 22.31 -26.98 -1.23
CA ALA A 608 23.61 -26.85 -1.88
C ALA A 608 23.81 -27.89 -3.00
N ASN A 609 23.22 -29.08 -2.85
CA ASN A 609 23.30 -30.16 -3.84
C ASN A 609 22.46 -29.88 -5.10
N TYR A 610 21.48 -28.97 -5.06
CA TYR A 610 20.56 -28.73 -6.18
C TYR A 610 21.29 -28.28 -7.45
N ALA A 611 22.37 -27.52 -7.31
CA ALA A 611 23.20 -27.09 -8.43
C ALA A 611 23.93 -28.26 -9.12
N ALA A 612 24.34 -29.28 -8.35
CA ALA A 612 25.01 -30.48 -8.86
C ALA A 612 24.03 -31.47 -9.51
N ILE A 613 22.83 -31.63 -8.93
CA ILE A 613 21.76 -32.46 -9.50
C ILE A 613 21.34 -31.92 -10.88
N GLU A 614 21.15 -30.60 -10.97
CA GLU A 614 20.83 -29.86 -12.21
C GLU A 614 22.07 -29.56 -13.09
N THR A 615 22.99 -30.51 -13.22
CA THR A 615 24.05 -30.52 -14.26
C THR A 615 23.63 -31.38 -15.46
N ASP A 616 24.35 -31.31 -16.58
CA ASP A 616 24.14 -32.15 -17.77
C ASP A 616 22.69 -32.06 -18.34
N LEU A 617 22.16 -30.83 -18.40
CA LEU A 617 20.78 -30.57 -18.79
C LEU A 617 20.60 -30.54 -20.33
N ILE A 618 19.44 -31.00 -20.81
CA ILE A 618 18.98 -30.83 -22.18
C ILE A 618 18.15 -29.54 -22.27
N PHE A 619 18.65 -28.52 -22.96
CA PHE A 619 17.95 -27.25 -23.15
C PHE A 619 16.90 -27.33 -24.27
N VAL A 620 15.72 -26.74 -24.04
CA VAL A 620 14.56 -26.87 -24.96
C VAL A 620 14.11 -25.54 -25.54
N GLY A 621 14.18 -24.44 -24.78
CA GLY A 621 13.72 -23.14 -25.23
C GLY A 621 13.63 -22.10 -24.12
N LEU A 622 13.03 -20.96 -24.42
CA LEU A 622 12.84 -19.86 -23.47
C LEU A 622 11.57 -19.05 -23.77
N ALA A 623 10.98 -18.43 -22.75
CA ALA A 623 9.85 -17.52 -22.86
C ALA A 623 10.23 -16.10 -22.41
N GLY A 624 9.74 -15.09 -23.15
CA GLY A 624 9.86 -13.68 -22.81
C GLY A 624 8.55 -13.14 -22.24
N LEU A 625 8.55 -12.81 -20.95
CA LEU A 625 7.40 -12.32 -20.19
C LEU A 625 7.42 -10.79 -20.02
N ARG A 626 6.24 -10.16 -19.97
CA ARG A 626 6.06 -8.72 -19.77
C ARG A 626 5.11 -8.43 -18.61
N ILE A 627 5.35 -7.34 -17.90
CA ILE A 627 4.33 -6.65 -17.09
C ILE A 627 3.65 -5.61 -17.98
N LEU A 628 2.33 -5.54 -17.94
CA LEU A 628 1.53 -4.73 -18.86
C LEU A 628 1.35 -3.30 -18.33
N ARG A 629 1.34 -2.32 -19.25
CA ARG A 629 1.25 -0.87 -18.92
C ARG A 629 -0.02 -0.24 -19.48
N GLY A 630 -0.71 0.58 -18.68
CA GLY A 630 -1.93 1.31 -19.06
C GLY A 630 -1.69 2.46 -20.05
N LYS A 631 -1.42 2.14 -21.33
CA LYS A 631 -0.97 3.13 -22.33
C LYS A 631 -1.97 4.26 -22.65
N ARG A 632 -3.28 4.08 -22.47
CA ARG A 632 -4.30 5.08 -22.89
C ARG A 632 -4.32 6.32 -21.99
N SER A 633 -4.25 6.16 -20.67
CA SER A 633 -4.40 7.27 -19.72
C SER A 633 -3.30 8.32 -19.85
N LEU A 634 -2.04 7.89 -20.02
CA LEU A 634 -0.87 8.76 -20.19
C LEU A 634 -0.97 9.67 -21.43
N MET A 635 -1.76 9.29 -22.44
CA MET A 635 -1.98 10.11 -23.63
C MET A 635 -2.99 11.23 -23.37
N LEU A 636 -4.05 10.95 -22.58
CA LEU A 636 -5.04 11.94 -22.15
C LEU A 636 -4.45 13.00 -21.21
N LEU A 637 -3.53 12.60 -20.33
CA LEU A 637 -2.81 13.54 -19.46
C LEU A 637 -2.01 14.57 -20.28
N ARG A 638 -1.31 14.13 -21.34
CA ARG A 638 -0.56 15.03 -22.25
C ARG A 638 -1.47 16.00 -22.99
N THR A 639 -2.68 15.60 -23.39
CA THR A 639 -3.65 16.52 -24.02
C THR A 639 -4.32 17.49 -23.04
N ALA A 640 -4.13 17.30 -21.73
CA ALA A 640 -4.57 18.21 -20.68
C ALA A 640 -3.39 19.02 -20.08
N GLU A 641 -2.22 19.01 -20.73
CA GLU A 641 -0.95 19.63 -20.28
C GLU A 641 -0.44 19.16 -18.90
N LEU A 642 -1.03 18.11 -18.33
CA LEU A 642 -0.68 17.55 -17.04
C LEU A 642 0.68 16.84 -17.09
N ARG A 643 1.59 17.22 -16.19
CA ARG A 643 2.87 16.54 -16.03
C ARG A 643 2.66 15.22 -15.27
N ALA A 644 3.06 14.10 -15.86
CA ALA A 644 2.99 12.79 -15.24
C ALA A 644 4.40 12.32 -14.83
N SER A 645 4.61 12.14 -13.53
CA SER A 645 5.83 11.59 -12.93
C SER A 645 5.59 10.16 -12.47
N VAL A 646 6.52 9.26 -12.76
CA VAL A 646 6.46 7.85 -12.30
C VAL A 646 7.44 7.69 -11.15
N LEU A 647 6.93 7.33 -9.97
CA LEU A 647 7.74 6.95 -8.83
C LEU A 647 8.13 5.45 -8.94
N TRP A 648 9.21 5.07 -8.25
CA TRP A 648 9.85 3.76 -8.29
C TRP A 648 10.22 3.31 -6.87
#